data_AF-A0A2S9XLB3-F1
#
_entry.id   AF-A0A2S9XLB3-F1
#
_cell.length_a   1.000
_cell.length_b   1.000
_cell.length_c   1.000
_cell.angle_alpha   90.00
_cell.angle_beta   90.00
_cell.angle_gamma   90.00
#
_symmetry.space_group_name_H-M   'P 1'
#
loop_
_entity.id
_entity.type
_entity.pdbx_description
1 polymer ?
#
loop_
_entity_poly.entity_id
_entity_poly.type
_entity_poly.pdbx_seq_one_letter_code
_entity_poly.pdbx_strand_id
1 'polypeptide(L)'
;MSTRYLASIFSLLVALTAACAKSDDTAETDETGGETSGDTDGEAEIVECGELELPVQGSCTAEGQAGGSLLIRGDVLAPDVVYRGGSVLIEGGSITCVGCNCDPGDATLTCADSVISPGLINPHDHITFANNWPIGDGVDRYDHRHDWRKGLNGHASLPTNGGASDESILAAELRFVMGGATSAASAGGKPGLLRNVDGGGLEGLDIPQADSDTFPLDDNDGTQHASGCSYGSGPTMTGDITGSAYLPHIAEGINEYASNELVCTTAGATDVVKSNTAIVHAVGVSLPLAQQIVSANAKVIWSPRSNVVLYGATAPVTMFDALGIPLSLGTDWVASGSMNMLRELACAAYLDDTHYGDYFSDRDLWAMATSGGAQAVGGELAIGELTVGWVADIAVFAKQGELDHGAVVRGHESKVALVLRGGVPLYGDAELLASGALGSDACETLDVCGVAKRACVAQDTSSSLSAVQAGAGYPLFFCGVPDDEPSCVPSRDEYPNGPTADDQDGDGIPNDVDNCPSVFNPVFNVPFPLWEDQPDFDLDGLGDVCDPCPANEGDVCEGPDPDDSDGDGVPNDTDNCPQDPNVDQADADDDGKGDACDDCATANPGNQACPATVEQIQDPSDPGHVPPGSVVLVEGLTVTAIRPDNNAFTAETGTGQPYTGIFVFTNGNPGGLAVGDLVDVQGTIEEYFDLTELVDATVTVVTPGGGATVTPKLFDPAQISTGGAEAEAHESMLVQVADVVITAVNPDGADDYDEFEVSGLRVDDLFFMALDNMCPLDSSFVSVTGVLIESFSNFKVTPRGAEDFELGVPMCQPY
;
A
#
# COMPACT_ATOMS: atom_id res chain seq x y z
N MET A 1 40.76 -35.32 -33.38
CA MET A 1 40.62 -35.64 -34.82
C MET A 1 39.69 -34.58 -35.41
N SER A 2 40.24 -33.47 -35.91
CA SER A 2 40.41 -33.16 -37.35
C SER A 2 39.07 -33.00 -38.09
N THR A 3 38.55 -31.76 -38.15
CA THR A 3 38.58 -30.80 -39.30
C THR A 3 37.37 -30.97 -40.24
N ARG A 4 36.63 -29.98 -40.75
CA ARG A 4 36.75 -28.50 -40.89
C ARG A 4 35.39 -27.98 -41.46
N TYR A 5 34.80 -26.90 -40.93
CA TYR A 5 34.85 -25.48 -41.37
C TYR A 5 33.96 -25.05 -42.56
N LEU A 6 33.06 -24.08 -42.29
CA LEU A 6 32.74 -22.81 -43.02
C LEU A 6 31.29 -22.41 -42.61
N ALA A 7 30.95 -21.22 -42.13
CA ALA A 7 31.67 -20.01 -41.74
C ALA A 7 30.74 -19.22 -40.80
N SER A 8 31.33 -18.49 -39.86
CA SER A 8 30.67 -17.66 -38.85
C SER A 8 31.25 -16.23 -38.93
N ILE A 9 30.59 -15.29 -38.24
CA ILE A 9 31.15 -14.16 -37.46
C ILE A 9 31.01 -12.70 -37.97
N PHE A 10 30.21 -11.94 -37.19
CA PHE A 10 30.37 -10.56 -36.63
C PHE A 10 30.37 -9.33 -37.57
N SER A 11 29.90 -8.13 -37.16
CA SER A 11 30.07 -7.44 -35.87
C SER A 11 29.06 -6.30 -35.64
N LEU A 12 28.92 -5.96 -34.35
CA LEU A 12 28.18 -4.90 -33.66
C LEU A 12 28.86 -3.49 -33.72
N LEU A 13 28.03 -2.44 -33.56
CA LEU A 13 28.27 -1.05 -33.09
C LEU A 13 29.00 0.01 -33.96
N VAL A 14 28.36 1.18 -34.16
CA VAL A 14 28.79 2.58 -33.80
C VAL A 14 27.89 3.66 -34.48
N ALA A 15 27.14 4.39 -33.64
CA ALA A 15 26.85 5.84 -33.57
C ALA A 15 26.26 6.67 -34.74
N LEU A 16 25.10 7.27 -34.44
CA LEU A 16 24.69 8.70 -34.48
C LEU A 16 24.84 9.56 -35.75
N THR A 17 23.80 10.41 -35.92
CA THR A 17 23.65 11.64 -36.72
C THR A 17 23.26 11.53 -38.21
N ALA A 18 22.04 11.99 -38.55
CA ALA A 18 21.81 13.14 -39.44
C ALA A 18 20.31 13.38 -39.67
N ALA A 19 19.83 14.50 -39.14
CA ALA A 19 18.55 15.12 -39.48
C ALA A 19 18.52 15.68 -40.92
N CYS A 20 17.28 15.89 -41.40
CA CYS A 20 16.84 16.83 -42.44
C CYS A 20 17.26 16.61 -43.91
N ALA A 21 16.27 16.30 -44.75
CA ALA A 21 16.15 16.88 -46.10
C ALA A 21 14.68 16.85 -46.61
N LYS A 22 14.09 18.05 -46.72
CA LYS A 22 12.83 18.37 -47.42
C LYS A 22 12.87 18.12 -48.93
N SER A 23 11.65 18.06 -49.51
CA SER A 23 11.18 18.55 -50.84
C SER A 23 10.53 17.45 -51.67
N ASP A 24 9.49 17.67 -52.48
CA ASP A 24 8.46 18.71 -52.67
C ASP A 24 7.48 18.10 -53.70
N ASP A 25 6.18 18.38 -53.54
CA ASP A 25 5.12 18.59 -54.55
C ASP A 25 4.98 17.67 -55.80
N THR A 26 3.83 17.01 -55.97
CA THR A 26 2.68 17.53 -56.77
C THR A 26 1.53 16.50 -56.98
N ALA A 27 0.31 16.94 -56.64
CA ALA A 27 -1.00 16.75 -57.28
C ALA A 27 -1.64 15.35 -57.48
N GLU A 28 -2.81 15.11 -56.87
CA GLU A 28 -4.12 15.26 -57.52
C GLU A 28 -5.27 15.07 -56.52
N THR A 29 -6.31 15.90 -56.66
CA THR A 29 -7.58 15.90 -55.92
C THR A 29 -8.56 14.88 -56.52
N ASP A 30 -9.19 14.03 -55.71
CA ASP A 30 -10.61 13.67 -55.87
C ASP A 30 -11.20 13.06 -54.59
N GLU A 31 -12.50 13.22 -54.43
CA GLU A 31 -13.29 13.14 -53.20
C GLU A 31 -13.53 11.72 -52.63
N THR A 32 -13.97 11.73 -51.36
CA THR A 32 -14.76 10.75 -50.60
C THR A 32 -14.05 9.65 -49.81
N GLY A 33 -14.19 9.72 -48.48
CA GLY A 33 -13.89 8.65 -47.52
C GLY A 33 -12.82 9.02 -46.50
N GLY A 34 -13.16 9.82 -45.49
CA GLY A 34 -12.33 10.00 -44.31
C GLY A 34 -12.74 8.99 -43.24
N GLU A 35 -12.17 7.79 -43.33
CA GLU A 35 -11.91 6.97 -42.14
C GLU A 35 -10.80 7.70 -41.37
N THR A 36 -11.13 8.26 -40.21
CA THR A 36 -10.12 8.60 -39.22
C THR A 36 -9.58 7.28 -38.68
N SER A 37 -8.39 6.90 -39.15
CA SER A 37 -7.49 6.08 -38.36
C SER A 37 -7.12 6.90 -37.13
N GLY A 38 -7.87 6.72 -36.05
CA GLY A 38 -7.38 7.02 -34.72
C GLY A 38 -6.39 5.91 -34.36
N ASP A 39 -5.21 6.30 -33.89
CA ASP A 39 -4.35 5.41 -33.13
C ASP A 39 -5.16 4.82 -31.98
N THR A 40 -5.04 3.51 -31.82
CA THR A 40 -5.59 2.75 -30.70
C THR A 40 -4.51 2.64 -29.64
N ASP A 41 -4.22 3.73 -28.94
CA ASP A 41 -3.43 3.69 -27.72
C ASP A 41 -4.41 3.97 -26.57
N GLY A 42 -4.68 2.95 -25.74
CA GLY A 42 -5.53 3.04 -24.55
C GLY A 42 -6.55 1.90 -24.32
N GLU A 43 -6.96 1.14 -25.36
CA GLU A 43 -7.87 0.00 -25.16
C GLU A 43 -7.11 -1.31 -24.89
N ALA A 44 -7.33 -1.91 -23.71
CA ALA A 44 -6.79 -3.21 -23.32
C ALA A 44 -7.07 -4.30 -24.39
N GLU A 45 -6.12 -5.21 -24.60
CA GLU A 45 -6.28 -6.30 -25.55
C GLU A 45 -7.47 -7.18 -25.12
N ILE A 46 -8.41 -7.44 -26.03
CA ILE A 46 -9.54 -8.31 -25.74
C ILE A 46 -9.24 -9.73 -26.22
N VAL A 47 -9.23 -10.69 -25.27
CA VAL A 47 -9.07 -12.12 -25.54
C VAL A 47 -10.36 -12.88 -25.23
N GLU A 48 -10.95 -13.49 -26.25
CA GLU A 48 -12.19 -14.28 -26.14
C GLU A 48 -11.90 -15.73 -25.72
N CYS A 49 -12.18 -16.08 -24.45
CA CYS A 49 -11.91 -17.40 -23.87
C CYS A 49 -13.06 -18.41 -24.03
N GLY A 50 -14.24 -17.95 -24.45
CA GLY A 50 -15.41 -18.77 -24.76
C GLY A 50 -16.64 -18.47 -23.91
N GLU A 51 -17.80 -18.88 -24.40
CA GLU A 51 -19.09 -18.56 -23.79
C GLU A 51 -19.31 -19.35 -22.49
N LEU A 52 -19.67 -18.64 -21.42
CA LEU A 52 -20.03 -19.21 -20.12
C LEU A 52 -21.56 -19.37 -20.00
N GLU A 53 -22.02 -20.40 -19.30
CA GLU A 53 -23.46 -20.59 -19.08
C GLU A 53 -24.00 -19.56 -18.07
N LEU A 54 -25.07 -18.86 -18.45
CA LEU A 54 -25.73 -17.89 -17.57
C LEU A 54 -26.34 -18.58 -16.33
N PRO A 55 -26.23 -17.96 -15.14
CA PRO A 55 -26.85 -18.47 -13.94
C PRO A 55 -28.38 -18.43 -14.06
N VAL A 56 -29.05 -19.43 -13.47
CA VAL A 56 -30.53 -19.48 -13.42
C VAL A 56 -31.09 -18.36 -12.53
N GLN A 57 -30.33 -17.98 -11.50
CA GLN A 57 -30.66 -16.92 -10.53
C GLN A 57 -29.35 -16.32 -9.99
N GLY A 58 -29.37 -15.03 -9.66
CA GLY A 58 -28.20 -14.31 -9.15
C GLY A 58 -27.17 -13.98 -10.23
N SER A 59 -25.99 -13.54 -9.81
CA SER A 59 -24.90 -13.11 -10.70
C SER A 59 -23.94 -14.25 -11.05
N CYS A 60 -23.85 -15.28 -10.21
CA CYS A 60 -22.92 -16.39 -10.34
C CYS A 60 -23.55 -17.74 -9.94
N THR A 61 -23.07 -18.84 -10.51
CA THR A 61 -23.26 -20.19 -9.98
C THR A 61 -22.03 -20.64 -9.19
N ALA A 62 -22.23 -21.56 -8.24
CA ALA A 62 -21.17 -22.11 -7.40
C ALA A 62 -21.23 -23.64 -7.37
N GLU A 63 -20.08 -24.28 -7.56
CA GLU A 63 -19.91 -25.74 -7.53
C GLU A 63 -18.70 -26.13 -6.68
N GLY A 64 -18.67 -27.38 -6.20
CA GLY A 64 -17.58 -27.87 -5.36
C GLY A 64 -17.72 -27.52 -3.89
N GLN A 65 -16.62 -27.60 -3.13
CA GLN A 65 -16.56 -27.29 -1.71
C GLN A 65 -15.27 -26.52 -1.41
N ALA A 66 -15.30 -25.64 -0.41
CA ALA A 66 -14.10 -24.97 0.08
C ALA A 66 -13.02 -26.03 0.45
N GLY A 67 -11.85 -25.92 -0.18
CA GLY A 67 -10.82 -26.96 -0.12
C GLY A 67 -9.36 -26.50 -0.17
N GLY A 68 -9.13 -25.19 -0.30
CA GLY A 68 -7.79 -24.60 -0.42
C GLY A 68 -7.52 -23.94 -1.78
N SER A 69 -8.29 -24.30 -2.81
CA SER A 69 -8.27 -23.67 -4.14
C SER A 69 -9.67 -23.23 -4.61
N LEU A 70 -9.76 -22.05 -5.23
CA LEU A 70 -11.00 -21.47 -5.76
C LEU A 70 -10.78 -20.94 -7.18
N LEU A 71 -11.51 -21.49 -8.14
CA LEU A 71 -11.55 -20.97 -9.51
C LEU A 71 -12.74 -20.02 -9.69
N ILE A 72 -12.51 -18.82 -10.19
CA ILE A 72 -13.56 -17.84 -10.53
C ILE A 72 -13.53 -17.64 -12.05
N ARG A 73 -14.67 -17.78 -12.72
CA ARG A 73 -14.81 -17.63 -14.18
C ARG A 73 -15.78 -16.49 -14.50
N GLY A 74 -15.43 -15.65 -15.46
CA GLY A 74 -16.15 -14.43 -15.83
C GLY A 74 -15.33 -13.64 -16.84
N ASP A 75 -15.68 -12.38 -17.09
CA ASP A 75 -14.77 -11.50 -17.83
C ASP A 75 -13.70 -11.00 -16.86
N VAL A 76 -12.43 -11.32 -17.09
CA VAL A 76 -11.34 -10.98 -16.17
C VAL A 76 -10.65 -9.72 -16.66
N LEU A 77 -10.58 -8.70 -15.79
CA LEU A 77 -9.84 -7.47 -16.00
C LEU A 77 -8.41 -7.67 -15.46
N ALA A 78 -7.54 -8.26 -16.29
CA ALA A 78 -6.10 -8.30 -16.01
C ALA A 78 -5.45 -6.99 -16.46
N PRO A 79 -4.19 -6.69 -16.08
CA PRO A 79 -3.54 -5.38 -16.33
C PRO A 79 -3.69 -4.88 -17.78
N ASP A 80 -3.33 -5.72 -18.75
CA ASP A 80 -3.30 -5.32 -20.18
C ASP A 80 -4.36 -6.02 -21.02
N VAL A 81 -5.03 -7.01 -20.45
CA VAL A 81 -5.87 -7.96 -21.19
C VAL A 81 -7.22 -8.15 -20.52
N VAL A 82 -8.28 -7.95 -21.29
CA VAL A 82 -9.63 -8.37 -20.91
C VAL A 82 -9.86 -9.79 -21.44
N TYR A 83 -9.83 -10.77 -20.53
CA TYR A 83 -10.15 -12.16 -20.86
C TYR A 83 -11.66 -12.39 -20.72
N ARG A 84 -12.42 -12.23 -21.82
CA ARG A 84 -13.87 -12.46 -21.82
C ARG A 84 -14.20 -13.94 -21.72
N GLY A 85 -14.96 -14.31 -20.68
CA GLY A 85 -15.14 -15.71 -20.27
C GLY A 85 -13.88 -16.40 -19.72
N GLY A 86 -12.89 -15.61 -19.30
CA GLY A 86 -11.64 -16.05 -18.68
C GLY A 86 -11.79 -16.63 -17.28
N SER A 87 -10.67 -16.78 -16.59
CA SER A 87 -10.61 -17.40 -15.27
C SER A 87 -9.47 -16.83 -14.40
N VAL A 88 -9.70 -16.84 -13.08
CA VAL A 88 -8.71 -16.58 -12.04
C VAL A 88 -8.71 -17.75 -11.06
N LEU A 89 -7.55 -18.34 -10.78
CA LEU A 89 -7.38 -19.38 -9.77
C LEU A 89 -6.70 -18.79 -8.53
N ILE A 90 -7.27 -19.08 -7.37
CA ILE A 90 -6.77 -18.65 -6.07
C ILE A 90 -6.36 -19.90 -5.28
N GLU A 91 -5.17 -19.91 -4.70
CA GLU A 91 -4.70 -20.96 -3.80
C GLU A 91 -3.94 -20.33 -2.63
N GLY A 92 -4.24 -20.76 -1.39
CA GLY A 92 -3.54 -20.25 -0.21
C GLY A 92 -3.70 -18.75 0.06
N GLY A 93 -4.66 -18.08 -0.58
CA GLY A 93 -4.87 -16.63 -0.48
C GLY A 93 -4.15 -15.81 -1.55
N SER A 94 -3.40 -16.45 -2.44
CA SER A 94 -2.70 -15.83 -3.57
C SER A 94 -3.31 -16.25 -4.91
N ILE A 95 -3.11 -15.42 -5.93
CA ILE A 95 -3.49 -15.70 -7.31
C ILE A 95 -2.45 -16.63 -7.92
N THR A 96 -2.85 -17.79 -8.44
CA THR A 96 -1.93 -18.77 -9.06
C THR A 96 -2.12 -18.95 -10.56
N CYS A 97 -3.21 -18.42 -11.11
CA CYS A 97 -3.42 -18.35 -12.56
C CYS A 97 -4.42 -17.27 -12.94
N VAL A 98 -4.15 -16.59 -14.07
CA VAL A 98 -5.07 -15.66 -14.73
C VAL A 98 -5.05 -15.96 -16.24
N GLY A 99 -6.24 -15.98 -16.86
CA GLY A 99 -6.40 -16.10 -18.31
C GLY A 99 -7.43 -17.13 -18.74
N CYS A 100 -7.37 -17.58 -20.01
CA CYS A 100 -8.40 -18.48 -20.56
C CYS A 100 -8.36 -19.92 -20.04
N ASN A 101 -7.21 -20.40 -19.55
CA ASN A 101 -6.96 -21.83 -19.32
C ASN A 101 -6.35 -22.11 -17.95
N CYS A 102 -7.03 -21.69 -16.88
CA CYS A 102 -6.65 -22.08 -15.52
C CYS A 102 -7.11 -23.49 -15.17
N ASP A 103 -6.34 -24.17 -14.32
CA ASP A 103 -6.70 -25.48 -13.81
C ASP A 103 -7.95 -25.42 -12.90
N PRO A 104 -8.75 -26.49 -12.81
CA PRO A 104 -9.88 -26.55 -11.89
C PRO A 104 -9.43 -26.49 -10.43
N GLY A 105 -10.07 -25.64 -9.63
CA GLY A 105 -9.94 -25.65 -8.17
C GLY A 105 -10.89 -26.64 -7.48
N ASP A 106 -10.79 -26.75 -6.15
CA ASP A 106 -11.68 -27.55 -5.30
C ASP A 106 -13.11 -27.04 -5.34
N ALA A 107 -13.26 -25.73 -5.57
CA ALA A 107 -14.52 -25.08 -5.87
C ALA A 107 -14.41 -24.20 -7.12
N THR A 108 -15.55 -23.96 -7.76
CA THR A 108 -15.64 -23.10 -8.94
C THR A 108 -16.84 -22.18 -8.86
N LEU A 109 -16.61 -20.90 -9.11
CA LEU A 109 -17.64 -19.89 -9.33
C LEU A 109 -17.70 -19.57 -10.82
N THR A 110 -18.89 -19.57 -11.40
CA THR A 110 -19.09 -19.14 -12.80
C THR A 110 -20.03 -17.94 -12.84
N CYS A 111 -19.49 -16.78 -13.20
CA CYS A 111 -20.14 -15.48 -13.21
C CYS A 111 -20.23 -14.95 -14.65
N ALA A 112 -21.04 -15.61 -15.47
CA ALA A 112 -21.09 -15.39 -16.93
C ALA A 112 -21.48 -13.96 -17.38
N ASP A 113 -22.18 -13.21 -16.53
CA ASP A 113 -22.59 -11.82 -16.79
C ASP A 113 -21.99 -10.85 -15.77
N SER A 114 -20.75 -11.13 -15.36
CA SER A 114 -19.99 -10.30 -14.43
C SER A 114 -18.56 -10.09 -14.92
N VAL A 115 -17.94 -9.04 -14.39
CA VAL A 115 -16.50 -8.79 -14.49
C VAL A 115 -15.83 -9.15 -13.17
N ILE A 116 -14.61 -9.67 -13.26
CA ILE A 116 -13.71 -10.01 -12.16
C ILE A 116 -12.60 -8.97 -12.20
N SER A 117 -12.52 -8.18 -11.15
CA SER A 117 -11.61 -7.06 -10.97
C SER A 117 -10.74 -7.31 -9.73
N PRO A 118 -9.53 -6.71 -9.65
CA PRO A 118 -8.90 -6.45 -8.37
C PRO A 118 -9.89 -5.78 -7.41
N GLY A 119 -9.74 -6.04 -6.12
CA GLY A 119 -10.43 -5.27 -5.09
C GLY A 119 -10.08 -3.80 -5.22
N LEU A 120 -11.07 -2.92 -5.03
CA LEU A 120 -10.83 -1.48 -5.08
C LEU A 120 -10.00 -1.05 -3.87
N ILE A 121 -9.18 -0.01 -4.06
CA ILE A 121 -8.30 0.54 -3.03
C ILE A 121 -8.67 2.00 -2.83
N ASN A 122 -8.90 2.39 -1.58
CA ASN A 122 -9.14 3.78 -1.21
C ASN A 122 -7.91 4.37 -0.50
N PRO A 123 -6.95 4.97 -1.22
CA PRO A 123 -5.72 5.53 -0.66
C PRO A 123 -5.93 6.75 0.24
N HIS A 124 -7.17 7.25 0.44
CA HIS A 124 -7.39 8.38 1.33
C HIS A 124 -8.82 8.45 1.89
N ASP A 125 -8.96 8.27 3.21
CA ASP A 125 -10.14 8.62 3.98
C ASP A 125 -9.80 9.14 5.41
N HIS A 126 -10.78 9.68 6.15
CA HIS A 126 -10.74 10.03 7.57
C HIS A 126 -11.85 9.32 8.34
N ILE A 127 -11.75 7.99 8.44
CA ILE A 127 -12.85 7.14 8.94
C ILE A 127 -13.20 7.39 10.41
N THR A 128 -12.28 7.99 11.17
CA THR A 128 -12.52 8.42 12.55
C THR A 128 -13.54 9.55 12.69
N PHE A 129 -13.97 10.12 11.56
CA PHE A 129 -15.05 11.10 11.41
C PHE A 129 -16.34 10.50 10.82
N ALA A 130 -16.46 9.18 10.68
CA ALA A 130 -17.64 8.51 10.11
C ALA A 130 -18.97 8.75 10.87
N ASN A 131 -18.93 9.36 12.06
CA ASN A 131 -20.12 9.77 12.82
C ASN A 131 -20.76 11.08 12.34
N ASN A 132 -20.18 11.74 11.32
CA ASN A 132 -20.73 12.98 10.76
C ASN A 132 -21.74 12.65 9.64
N TRP A 133 -22.75 13.51 9.51
CA TRP A 133 -23.66 13.45 8.38
C TRP A 133 -23.07 14.26 7.21
N PRO A 134 -23.21 13.81 5.95
CA PRO A 134 -22.80 14.59 4.79
C PRO A 134 -23.34 16.03 4.78
N ILE A 135 -22.57 16.98 4.26
CA ILE A 135 -22.97 18.39 4.25
C ILE A 135 -23.89 18.77 3.07
N GLY A 136 -24.21 17.82 2.18
CA GLY A 136 -24.94 18.09 0.93
C GLY A 136 -24.14 19.00 0.01
N ASP A 137 -24.83 19.92 -0.68
CA ASP A 137 -24.20 20.90 -1.56
C ASP A 137 -23.33 21.95 -0.82
N GLY A 138 -23.19 21.85 0.50
CA GLY A 138 -22.52 22.83 1.35
C GLY A 138 -23.33 24.11 1.55
N VAL A 139 -22.84 25.01 2.42
CA VAL A 139 -23.41 26.37 2.62
C VAL A 139 -22.46 27.48 2.17
N ASP A 140 -21.21 27.14 1.89
CA ASP A 140 -20.10 28.05 1.58
C ASP A 140 -19.11 27.35 0.64
N ARG A 141 -18.41 28.12 -0.19
CA ARG A 141 -17.29 27.65 -1.03
C ARG A 141 -16.03 28.29 -0.47
N TYR A 142 -15.07 27.46 -0.11
CA TYR A 142 -13.85 27.85 0.59
C TYR A 142 -12.71 28.09 -0.41
N ASP A 143 -11.68 28.83 0.02
CA ASP A 143 -10.49 29.08 -0.80
C ASP A 143 -9.30 28.24 -0.33
N HIS A 144 -9.28 27.85 0.95
CA HIS A 144 -8.24 27.05 1.59
C HIS A 144 -8.80 26.10 2.66
N ARG A 145 -8.15 24.94 2.89
CA ARG A 145 -8.59 23.95 3.88
C ARG A 145 -8.88 24.48 5.28
N HIS A 146 -8.10 25.46 5.72
CA HIS A 146 -8.27 26.04 7.05
C HIS A 146 -9.48 26.97 7.18
N ASP A 147 -10.10 27.39 6.08
CA ASP A 147 -11.32 28.20 6.11
C ASP A 147 -12.47 27.39 6.69
N TRP A 148 -12.70 26.18 6.19
CA TRP A 148 -13.70 25.27 6.72
C TRP A 148 -13.28 24.62 8.04
N ARG A 149 -11.99 24.41 8.28
CA ARG A 149 -11.52 23.77 9.52
C ARG A 149 -11.57 24.71 10.73
N LYS A 150 -11.18 25.97 10.55
CA LYS A 150 -10.97 26.93 11.65
C LYS A 150 -11.87 28.17 11.55
N GLY A 151 -12.60 28.37 10.45
CA GLY A 151 -13.40 29.57 10.23
C GLY A 151 -12.53 30.79 9.94
N LEU A 152 -11.56 30.64 9.02
CA LEU A 152 -10.66 31.71 8.60
C LEU A 152 -11.18 32.43 7.35
N ASN A 153 -10.49 33.51 6.98
CA ASN A 153 -10.73 34.30 5.77
C ASN A 153 -12.16 34.81 5.55
N GLY A 154 -12.98 34.86 6.61
CA GLY A 154 -14.36 35.33 6.56
C GLY A 154 -15.41 34.21 6.47
N HIS A 155 -14.96 32.96 6.40
CA HIS A 155 -15.79 31.77 6.34
C HIS A 155 -16.15 31.23 7.73
N ALA A 156 -17.21 30.43 7.79
CA ALA A 156 -17.57 29.67 8.98
C ALA A 156 -16.94 28.27 8.95
N SER A 157 -16.48 27.79 10.11
CA SER A 157 -16.01 26.42 10.23
C SER A 157 -17.14 25.41 10.06
N LEU A 158 -16.87 24.27 9.45
CA LEU A 158 -17.80 23.15 9.39
C LEU A 158 -18.03 22.55 10.79
N PRO A 159 -19.26 22.19 11.14
CA PRO A 159 -19.59 21.63 12.46
C PRO A 159 -19.35 20.12 12.51
N THR A 160 -18.15 19.67 12.13
CA THR A 160 -17.77 18.26 12.19
C THR A 160 -17.08 17.92 13.50
N ASN A 161 -17.19 16.67 13.94
CA ASN A 161 -16.47 16.16 15.10
C ASN A 161 -15.92 14.77 14.82
N GLY A 162 -14.66 14.54 15.21
CA GLY A 162 -14.08 13.20 15.21
C GLY A 162 -14.59 12.36 16.39
N GLY A 163 -13.95 11.22 16.60
CA GLY A 163 -14.27 10.30 17.69
C GLY A 163 -15.43 9.37 17.38
N ALA A 164 -15.52 8.92 16.12
CA ALA A 164 -16.44 7.88 15.71
C ALA A 164 -16.29 6.64 16.61
N SER A 165 -17.41 5.99 16.94
CA SER A 165 -17.39 4.75 17.71
C SER A 165 -16.86 3.59 16.87
N ASP A 166 -16.42 2.51 17.52
CA ASP A 166 -15.96 1.30 16.83
C ASP A 166 -16.99 0.77 15.82
N GLU A 167 -18.27 0.75 16.20
CA GLU A 167 -19.35 0.35 15.29
C GLU A 167 -19.60 1.36 14.16
N SER A 168 -19.31 2.65 14.38
CA SER A 168 -19.41 3.67 13.32
C SER A 168 -18.28 3.53 12.30
N ILE A 169 -17.06 3.23 12.76
CA ILE A 169 -15.90 2.96 11.90
C ILE A 169 -16.16 1.69 11.07
N LEU A 170 -16.52 0.58 11.72
CA LEU A 170 -16.87 -0.67 11.04
C LEU A 170 -18.03 -0.50 10.03
N ALA A 171 -18.95 0.43 10.29
CA ALA A 171 -20.02 0.73 9.34
C ALA A 171 -19.51 1.44 8.10
N ALA A 172 -18.54 2.35 8.24
CA ALA A 172 -17.89 3.00 7.10
C ALA A 172 -17.02 2.00 6.32
N GLU A 173 -16.23 1.16 6.99
CA GLU A 173 -15.48 0.07 6.34
C GLU A 173 -16.40 -0.87 5.58
N LEU A 174 -17.55 -1.23 6.16
CA LEU A 174 -18.53 -2.06 5.49
C LEU A 174 -19.10 -1.39 4.22
N ARG A 175 -19.22 -0.06 4.15
CA ARG A 175 -19.64 0.63 2.92
C ARG A 175 -18.62 0.46 1.81
N PHE A 176 -17.33 0.59 2.15
CA PHE A 176 -16.22 0.35 1.21
C PHE A 176 -16.23 -1.10 0.72
N VAL A 177 -16.34 -2.08 1.62
CA VAL A 177 -16.47 -3.50 1.25
C VAL A 177 -17.71 -3.73 0.38
N MET A 178 -18.85 -3.12 0.70
CA MET A 178 -20.06 -3.22 -0.12
C MET A 178 -19.91 -2.58 -1.51
N GLY A 179 -18.96 -1.64 -1.66
CA GLY A 179 -18.55 -1.04 -2.93
C GLY A 179 -17.46 -1.82 -3.67
N GLY A 180 -16.97 -2.94 -3.14
CA GLY A 180 -15.93 -3.74 -3.78
C GLY A 180 -14.50 -3.42 -3.35
N ALA A 181 -14.31 -2.58 -2.33
CA ALA A 181 -12.98 -2.29 -1.81
C ALA A 181 -12.48 -3.36 -0.83
N THR A 182 -11.18 -3.61 -0.83
CA THR A 182 -10.50 -4.54 0.10
C THR A 182 -9.50 -3.83 1.00
N SER A 183 -9.02 -2.66 0.60
CA SER A 183 -7.99 -1.90 1.30
C SER A 183 -8.32 -0.40 1.32
N ALA A 184 -7.89 0.28 2.38
CA ALA A 184 -7.98 1.73 2.47
C ALA A 184 -6.89 2.32 3.38
N ALA A 185 -6.38 3.50 3.04
CA ALA A 185 -5.65 4.36 3.97
C ALA A 185 -6.65 5.35 4.57
N SER A 186 -7.09 5.09 5.80
CA SER A 186 -8.30 5.67 6.39
C SER A 186 -8.05 6.61 7.56
N ALA A 187 -6.79 6.88 7.89
CA ALA A 187 -6.35 7.61 9.08
C ALA A 187 -7.04 7.08 10.36
N GLY A 188 -7.07 5.74 10.49
CA GLY A 188 -7.83 5.02 11.51
C GLY A 188 -8.21 3.61 11.07
N GLY A 189 -9.32 3.09 11.61
CA GLY A 189 -9.87 1.79 11.19
C GLY A 189 -10.07 0.79 12.33
N LYS A 190 -10.56 -0.40 11.96
CA LYS A 190 -10.74 -1.54 12.85
C LYS A 190 -10.25 -2.83 12.18
N PRO A 191 -9.65 -3.75 12.95
CA PRO A 191 -9.26 -5.05 12.42
C PRO A 191 -10.45 -5.81 11.83
N GLY A 192 -10.22 -6.45 10.69
CA GLY A 192 -11.23 -7.21 9.97
C GLY A 192 -11.49 -6.62 8.59
N LEU A 193 -12.71 -6.14 8.34
CA LEU A 193 -13.31 -5.93 7.01
C LEU A 193 -12.34 -5.44 5.93
N LEU A 194 -11.69 -4.28 6.13
CA LEU A 194 -10.68 -3.75 5.20
C LEU A 194 -9.27 -3.97 5.73
N ARG A 195 -8.30 -3.99 4.82
CA ARG A 195 -6.91 -3.68 5.15
C ARG A 195 -6.80 -2.19 5.40
N ASN A 196 -6.46 -1.80 6.63
CA ASN A 196 -6.22 -0.41 6.98
C ASN A 196 -4.73 -0.15 6.77
N VAL A 197 -4.33 0.17 5.53
CA VAL A 197 -2.92 0.14 5.08
C VAL A 197 -2.05 1.23 5.71
N ASP A 198 -2.67 2.26 6.27
CA ASP A 198 -2.02 3.30 7.06
C ASP A 198 -2.19 3.11 8.58
N GLY A 199 -2.61 1.91 9.00
CA GLY A 199 -2.75 1.48 10.39
C GLY A 199 -2.14 0.11 10.65
N GLY A 200 -2.20 -0.35 11.90
CA GLY A 200 -1.61 -1.65 12.29
C GLY A 200 -2.38 -2.90 11.85
N GLY A 201 -3.43 -2.76 11.03
CA GLY A 201 -4.24 -3.86 10.52
C GLY A 201 -4.02 -4.02 9.03
N LEU A 202 -3.10 -4.91 8.65
CA LEU A 202 -2.84 -5.27 7.24
C LEU A 202 -3.47 -6.62 6.84
N GLU A 203 -4.08 -7.34 7.79
CA GLU A 203 -4.85 -8.58 7.56
C GLU A 203 -4.09 -9.63 6.73
N GLY A 204 -2.78 -9.74 6.95
CA GLY A 204 -1.91 -10.68 6.23
C GLY A 204 -1.43 -10.19 4.86
N LEU A 205 -1.58 -8.89 4.57
CA LEU A 205 -0.86 -8.23 3.48
C LEU A 205 0.52 -7.84 3.99
N ASP A 206 1.53 -8.23 3.24
CA ASP A 206 2.93 -7.95 3.55
C ASP A 206 3.39 -6.72 2.76
N ILE A 207 3.17 -5.54 3.32
CA ILE A 207 3.67 -4.25 2.79
C ILE A 207 4.09 -3.35 3.97
N PRO A 208 5.03 -2.40 3.77
CA PRO A 208 5.24 -1.34 4.74
C PRO A 208 3.95 -0.55 4.99
N GLN A 209 3.68 -0.20 6.25
CA GLN A 209 2.51 0.60 6.61
C GLN A 209 2.66 2.00 6.01
N ALA A 210 1.66 2.48 5.27
CA ALA A 210 1.65 3.84 4.75
C ALA A 210 1.57 4.87 5.88
N ASP A 211 2.20 6.04 5.70
CA ASP A 211 2.20 7.15 6.64
C ASP A 211 1.31 8.29 6.14
N SER A 212 0.11 8.40 6.70
CA SER A 212 -0.86 9.46 6.42
C SER A 212 -0.56 10.72 7.23
N ASP A 213 -0.26 11.84 6.56
CA ASP A 213 0.08 13.10 7.22
C ASP A 213 -0.82 14.27 6.77
N THR A 214 -1.70 14.71 7.67
CA THR A 214 -2.61 15.84 7.37
C THR A 214 -1.90 17.20 7.42
N PHE A 215 -0.79 17.34 8.16
CA PHE A 215 -0.14 18.64 8.44
C PHE A 215 1.39 18.55 8.30
N PRO A 216 1.90 18.26 7.09
CA PRO A 216 3.35 18.06 6.86
C PRO A 216 4.21 19.28 7.22
N LEU A 217 3.63 20.48 7.24
CA LEU A 217 4.31 21.74 7.56
C LEU A 217 4.09 22.21 9.00
N ASP A 218 3.47 21.39 9.86
CA ASP A 218 3.11 21.73 11.25
C ASP A 218 2.20 22.98 11.33
N ASP A 219 1.19 23.03 10.46
CA ASP A 219 0.19 24.11 10.31
C ASP A 219 -1.17 23.76 10.94
N ASN A 220 -1.20 22.80 11.87
CA ASN A 220 -2.43 22.38 12.56
C ASN A 220 -3.12 23.53 13.34
N ASP A 221 -2.39 24.60 13.66
CA ASP A 221 -2.96 25.79 14.29
C ASP A 221 -3.74 26.71 13.33
N GLY A 222 -3.57 26.52 12.02
CA GLY A 222 -4.20 27.32 10.97
C GLY A 222 -3.26 28.32 10.28
N THR A 223 -1.95 28.20 10.48
CA THR A 223 -0.94 29.06 9.85
C THR A 223 -0.98 28.95 8.32
N GLN A 224 -0.96 30.08 7.62
CA GLN A 224 -0.99 30.18 6.15
C GLN A 224 0.03 31.22 5.67
N HIS A 225 0.67 30.96 4.53
CA HIS A 225 1.65 31.87 3.94
C HIS A 225 1.47 31.99 2.43
N ALA A 226 1.41 33.22 1.93
CA ALA A 226 1.46 33.50 0.49
C ALA A 226 2.84 33.20 -0.11
N SER A 227 3.88 33.23 0.73
CA SER A 227 5.25 33.02 0.32
C SER A 227 6.12 32.64 1.52
N GLY A 228 7.07 31.74 1.30
CA GLY A 228 8.08 31.34 2.28
C GLY A 228 7.60 30.24 3.22
N CYS A 229 8.56 29.56 3.85
CA CYS A 229 8.35 28.27 4.51
C CYS A 229 8.44 28.35 6.04
N SER A 230 7.97 29.44 6.63
CA SER A 230 8.03 29.67 8.08
C SER A 230 6.73 29.29 8.78
N TYR A 231 6.33 28.03 8.65
CA TYR A 231 5.13 27.46 9.29
C TYR A 231 5.41 27.10 10.76
N GLY A 232 5.29 25.82 11.14
CA GLY A 232 5.50 25.34 12.50
C GLY A 232 6.96 25.06 12.87
N SER A 233 7.16 24.54 14.07
CA SER A 233 8.50 24.24 14.62
C SER A 233 8.92 22.78 14.52
N GLY A 234 7.97 21.89 14.19
CA GLY A 234 8.23 20.49 13.92
C GLY A 234 7.56 20.02 12.64
N PRO A 235 7.89 20.61 11.47
CA PRO A 235 7.43 20.07 10.19
C PRO A 235 8.05 18.70 9.96
N THR A 236 7.40 17.88 9.14
CA THR A 236 7.92 16.61 8.66
C THR A 236 9.16 16.88 7.80
N MET A 237 10.22 16.13 8.05
CA MET A 237 11.51 16.27 7.40
C MET A 237 11.76 15.12 6.43
N THR A 238 12.66 15.29 5.46
CA THR A 238 13.01 14.23 4.49
C THR A 238 13.43 12.91 5.14
N GLY A 239 14.04 12.96 6.34
CA GLY A 239 14.45 11.75 7.07
C GLY A 239 13.31 11.02 7.77
N ASP A 240 12.12 11.62 7.87
CA ASP A 240 10.97 11.02 8.55
C ASP A 240 10.17 10.11 7.60
N ILE A 241 10.33 10.28 6.29
CA ILE A 241 9.53 9.60 5.25
C ILE A 241 10.30 8.46 4.55
N THR A 242 11.26 7.83 5.23
CA THR A 242 12.09 6.78 4.62
C THR A 242 11.40 5.42 4.65
N GLY A 243 11.20 4.79 3.49
CA GLY A 243 10.87 3.37 3.37
C GLY A 243 9.38 2.99 3.39
N SER A 244 8.48 3.89 3.76
CA SER A 244 7.03 3.69 3.68
C SER A 244 6.39 4.63 2.66
N ALA A 245 5.27 4.26 2.06
CA ALA A 245 4.47 5.22 1.29
C ALA A 245 4.04 6.39 2.20
N TYR A 246 4.11 7.62 1.71
CA TYR A 246 3.81 8.83 2.47
C TYR A 246 2.67 9.60 1.81
N LEU A 247 1.59 9.87 2.56
CA LEU A 247 0.32 10.40 2.06
C LEU A 247 0.01 11.80 2.64
N PRO A 248 0.75 12.86 2.23
CA PRO A 248 0.59 14.18 2.80
C PRO A 248 -0.56 14.97 2.15
N HIS A 249 -1.28 15.76 2.94
CA HIS A 249 -2.20 16.78 2.41
C HIS A 249 -1.40 18.03 2.02
N ILE A 250 -1.29 18.30 0.72
CA ILE A 250 -0.56 19.45 0.17
C ILE A 250 -1.40 20.13 -0.91
N ALA A 251 -1.43 21.45 -0.87
CA ALA A 251 -2.15 22.28 -1.83
C ALA A 251 -3.67 22.01 -1.86
N GLU A 252 -4.26 21.79 -0.68
CA GLU A 252 -5.70 21.61 -0.52
C GLU A 252 -6.43 22.98 -0.47
N GLY A 253 -6.73 23.49 -1.65
CA GLY A 253 -7.42 24.75 -1.87
C GLY A 253 -7.07 25.37 -3.22
N ILE A 254 -7.63 26.54 -3.52
CA ILE A 254 -7.51 27.19 -4.83
C ILE A 254 -6.72 28.51 -4.79
N ASN A 255 -6.13 28.86 -3.65
CA ASN A 255 -5.46 30.14 -3.45
C ASN A 255 -3.94 30.02 -3.25
N GLU A 256 -3.24 31.16 -3.22
CA GLU A 256 -1.78 31.20 -3.13
C GLU A 256 -1.20 30.51 -1.87
N TYR A 257 -1.99 30.40 -0.80
CA TYR A 257 -1.59 29.70 0.42
C TYR A 257 -1.43 28.20 0.17
N ALA A 258 -2.39 27.59 -0.52
CA ALA A 258 -2.35 26.19 -0.90
C ALA A 258 -1.14 25.89 -1.80
N SER A 259 -0.91 26.68 -2.86
CA SER A 259 0.29 26.50 -3.71
C SER A 259 1.61 26.61 -2.95
N ASN A 260 1.71 27.53 -1.99
CA ASN A 260 2.94 27.73 -1.24
C ASN A 260 3.26 26.56 -0.30
N GLU A 261 2.28 25.70 0.05
CA GLU A 261 2.55 24.45 0.75
C GLU A 261 3.49 23.57 -0.09
N LEU A 262 3.16 23.37 -1.37
CA LEU A 262 3.97 22.55 -2.28
C LEU A 262 5.37 23.12 -2.51
N VAL A 263 5.49 24.44 -2.66
CA VAL A 263 6.80 25.13 -2.75
C VAL A 263 7.71 24.82 -1.55
N CYS A 264 7.11 24.60 -0.38
CA CYS A 264 7.84 24.36 0.86
C CYS A 264 8.09 22.88 1.13
N THR A 265 7.32 21.98 0.51
CA THR A 265 7.50 20.53 0.62
C THR A 265 8.40 19.94 -0.46
N THR A 266 8.89 20.74 -1.42
CA THR A 266 9.81 20.33 -2.49
C THR A 266 11.22 20.92 -2.34
N ALA A 267 11.53 21.53 -1.18
CA ALA A 267 12.80 22.22 -1.00
C ALA A 267 13.33 22.18 0.43
N GLY A 268 14.66 22.06 0.56
CA GLY A 268 15.34 22.17 1.84
C GLY A 268 15.21 20.91 2.71
N ALA A 269 15.05 21.10 4.02
CA ALA A 269 14.93 19.98 4.97
C ALA A 269 13.53 19.36 4.99
N THR A 270 12.53 20.12 4.53
CA THR A 270 11.12 19.71 4.38
C THR A 270 10.83 19.23 2.97
N ASP A 271 11.85 18.85 2.21
CA ASP A 271 11.69 18.25 0.88
C ASP A 271 11.17 16.81 1.04
N VAL A 272 9.86 16.70 1.22
CA VAL A 272 9.12 15.46 1.49
C VAL A 272 8.32 14.99 0.29
N VAL A 273 8.40 15.69 -0.85
CA VAL A 273 7.86 15.20 -2.13
C VAL A 273 8.95 14.35 -2.79
N LYS A 274 8.76 13.04 -2.73
CA LYS A 274 9.69 11.99 -3.17
C LYS A 274 8.93 10.89 -3.92
N SER A 275 9.65 9.88 -4.43
CA SER A 275 9.05 8.80 -5.22
C SER A 275 7.99 8.01 -4.45
N ASN A 276 8.17 7.86 -3.14
CA ASN A 276 7.20 7.22 -2.24
C ASN A 276 6.08 8.16 -1.75
N THR A 277 5.94 9.36 -2.31
CA THR A 277 4.93 10.35 -1.88
C THR A 277 3.71 10.35 -2.79
N ALA A 278 2.52 10.22 -2.23
CA ALA A 278 1.26 10.42 -2.93
C ALA A 278 0.52 11.63 -2.33
N ILE A 279 0.48 12.74 -3.08
CA ILE A 279 -0.07 14.01 -2.60
C ILE A 279 -1.59 13.96 -2.60
N VAL A 280 -2.19 14.15 -1.43
CA VAL A 280 -3.64 14.20 -1.28
C VAL A 280 -4.19 15.55 -1.74
N HIS A 281 -5.25 15.51 -2.55
CA HIS A 281 -5.98 16.62 -3.16
C HIS A 281 -5.26 17.34 -4.31
N ALA A 282 -4.11 17.97 -4.06
CA ALA A 282 -3.35 18.70 -5.08
C ALA A 282 -4.16 19.75 -5.91
N VAL A 283 -5.17 20.38 -5.31
CA VAL A 283 -6.08 21.31 -6.03
C VAL A 283 -5.34 22.57 -6.50
N GLY A 284 -4.47 23.11 -5.65
CA GLY A 284 -3.77 24.37 -5.88
C GLY A 284 -2.42 24.20 -6.56
N VAL A 285 -2.28 23.30 -7.54
CA VAL A 285 -0.98 22.96 -8.16
C VAL A 285 -0.93 23.47 -9.59
N SER A 286 -0.06 24.44 -9.86
CA SER A 286 0.19 24.95 -11.21
C SER A 286 1.11 24.06 -12.03
N LEU A 287 1.16 24.25 -13.37
CA LEU A 287 2.10 23.51 -14.21
C LEU A 287 3.57 23.56 -13.71
N PRO A 288 4.15 24.73 -13.34
CA PRO A 288 5.51 24.76 -12.77
C PRO A 288 5.68 24.01 -11.44
N LEU A 289 4.60 23.80 -10.69
CA LEU A 289 4.60 22.99 -9.47
C LEU A 289 4.39 21.51 -9.79
N ALA A 290 3.52 21.17 -10.75
CA ALA A 290 3.33 19.82 -11.25
C ALA A 290 4.64 19.24 -11.82
N GLN A 291 5.44 20.04 -12.51
CA GLN A 291 6.79 19.64 -12.96
C GLN A 291 7.72 19.25 -11.80
N GLN A 292 7.50 19.74 -10.58
CA GLN A 292 8.26 19.32 -9.40
C GLN A 292 7.78 17.96 -8.88
N ILE A 293 6.48 17.65 -9.01
CA ILE A 293 5.91 16.33 -8.71
C ILE A 293 6.51 15.30 -9.68
N VAL A 294 6.51 15.59 -10.99
CA VAL A 294 7.15 14.78 -12.04
C VAL A 294 8.64 14.56 -11.73
N SER A 295 9.38 15.63 -11.42
CA SER A 295 10.82 15.54 -11.12
C SER A 295 11.13 14.69 -9.88
N ALA A 296 10.15 14.48 -9.00
CA ALA A 296 10.27 13.69 -7.79
C ALA A 296 9.76 12.24 -7.96
N ASN A 297 9.18 11.88 -9.12
CA ASN A 297 8.39 10.66 -9.33
C ASN A 297 7.28 10.46 -8.26
N ALA A 298 6.69 11.57 -7.82
CA ALA A 298 5.61 11.56 -6.83
C ALA A 298 4.25 11.36 -7.52
N LYS A 299 3.26 10.88 -6.75
CA LYS A 299 1.90 10.58 -7.21
C LYS A 299 0.88 11.60 -6.67
N VAL A 300 -0.36 11.52 -7.15
CA VAL A 300 -1.48 12.33 -6.66
C VAL A 300 -2.69 11.44 -6.32
N ILE A 301 -3.29 11.70 -5.15
CA ILE A 301 -4.59 11.14 -4.74
C ILE A 301 -5.67 12.20 -4.95
N TRP A 302 -6.49 11.99 -5.97
CA TRP A 302 -7.59 12.85 -6.38
C TRP A 302 -8.85 12.53 -5.57
N SER A 303 -9.42 13.54 -4.91
CA SER A 303 -10.69 13.42 -4.17
C SER A 303 -11.76 14.34 -4.76
N PRO A 304 -12.25 14.03 -5.98
CA PRO A 304 -13.07 14.96 -6.76
C PRO A 304 -14.28 15.45 -5.99
N ARG A 305 -15.02 14.57 -5.34
CA ARG A 305 -16.25 14.95 -4.67
C ARG A 305 -16.02 15.93 -3.53
N SER A 306 -15.03 15.62 -2.69
CA SER A 306 -14.68 16.47 -1.56
C SER A 306 -14.16 17.82 -2.02
N ASN A 307 -13.31 17.83 -3.05
CA ASN A 307 -12.80 19.07 -3.61
C ASN A 307 -13.92 19.94 -4.20
N VAL A 308 -14.81 19.36 -5.00
CA VAL A 308 -15.91 20.10 -5.64
C VAL A 308 -16.84 20.73 -4.61
N VAL A 309 -17.27 19.98 -3.58
CA VAL A 309 -18.20 20.56 -2.59
C VAL A 309 -17.53 21.62 -1.71
N LEU A 310 -16.24 21.46 -1.40
CA LEU A 310 -15.51 22.40 -0.54
C LEU A 310 -15.06 23.66 -1.30
N TYR A 311 -14.49 23.49 -2.49
CA TYR A 311 -13.79 24.55 -3.22
C TYR A 311 -14.56 25.04 -4.46
N GLY A 312 -15.53 24.26 -4.94
CA GLY A 312 -16.30 24.55 -6.15
C GLY A 312 -15.65 24.04 -7.43
N ALA A 313 -14.45 23.47 -7.32
CA ALA A 313 -13.63 22.87 -8.37
C ALA A 313 -12.73 21.79 -7.77
N THR A 314 -11.98 21.08 -8.60
CA THR A 314 -11.03 20.04 -8.17
C THR A 314 -9.68 20.20 -8.86
N ALA A 315 -8.75 19.30 -8.56
CA ALA A 315 -7.40 19.31 -9.11
C ALA A 315 -7.40 19.24 -10.64
N PRO A 316 -6.41 19.87 -11.31
CA PRO A 316 -6.26 19.84 -12.76
C PRO A 316 -5.74 18.48 -13.24
N VAL A 317 -6.54 17.42 -13.09
CA VAL A 317 -6.12 16.03 -13.28
C VAL A 317 -5.77 15.68 -14.72
N THR A 318 -6.40 16.30 -15.71
CA THR A 318 -6.04 16.13 -17.13
C THR A 318 -4.64 16.66 -17.43
N MET A 319 -4.22 17.76 -16.78
CA MET A 319 -2.84 18.26 -16.85
C MET A 319 -1.87 17.30 -16.16
N PHE A 320 -2.26 16.72 -15.02
CA PHE A 320 -1.40 15.77 -14.30
C PHE A 320 -1.17 14.50 -15.11
N ASP A 321 -2.23 13.97 -15.72
CA ASP A 321 -2.17 12.82 -16.60
C ASP A 321 -1.30 13.10 -17.84
N ALA A 322 -1.53 14.24 -18.53
CA ALA A 322 -0.69 14.66 -19.67
C ALA A 322 0.81 14.83 -19.32
N LEU A 323 1.15 15.04 -18.04
CA LEU A 323 2.52 15.15 -17.55
C LEU A 323 3.10 13.83 -17.05
N GLY A 324 2.31 12.76 -17.00
CA GLY A 324 2.71 11.47 -16.45
C GLY A 324 2.84 11.39 -14.95
N ILE A 325 2.00 12.13 -14.23
CA ILE A 325 1.87 11.98 -12.78
C ILE A 325 0.89 10.84 -12.50
N PRO A 326 1.31 9.76 -11.81
CA PRO A 326 0.39 8.68 -11.47
C PRO A 326 -0.78 9.17 -10.61
N LEU A 327 -1.99 8.80 -10.99
CA LEU A 327 -3.24 9.23 -10.36
C LEU A 327 -3.93 8.08 -9.62
N SER A 328 -4.55 8.42 -8.50
CA SER A 328 -5.42 7.52 -7.74
C SER A 328 -6.65 8.25 -7.21
N LEU A 329 -7.71 7.53 -6.87
CA LEU A 329 -8.97 8.10 -6.36
C LEU A 329 -9.10 7.90 -4.85
N GLY A 330 -9.35 8.96 -4.08
CA GLY A 330 -9.58 8.90 -2.63
C GLY A 330 -10.92 9.51 -2.21
N THR A 331 -11.63 8.91 -1.27
CA THR A 331 -12.95 9.42 -0.83
C THR A 331 -12.90 10.55 0.19
N ASP A 332 -11.76 10.78 0.82
CA ASP A 332 -11.52 11.79 1.86
C ASP A 332 -12.36 11.57 3.12
N TRP A 333 -13.62 11.95 3.18
CA TRP A 333 -14.43 11.70 4.37
C TRP A 333 -15.90 11.90 4.08
N VAL A 334 -16.76 11.15 4.77
CA VAL A 334 -18.22 11.17 4.54
C VAL A 334 -18.88 12.56 4.64
N ALA A 335 -18.23 13.54 5.29
CA ALA A 335 -18.77 14.88 5.42
C ALA A 335 -18.84 15.61 4.07
N SER A 336 -17.77 15.55 3.25
CA SER A 336 -17.69 16.24 1.95
C SER A 336 -17.39 15.31 0.77
N GLY A 337 -16.94 14.08 1.01
CA GLY A 337 -16.61 13.11 -0.02
C GLY A 337 -17.62 11.97 -0.15
N SER A 338 -17.18 10.88 -0.77
CA SER A 338 -18.05 9.72 -1.03
C SER A 338 -18.13 8.76 0.14
N MET A 339 -19.25 8.03 0.20
CA MET A 339 -19.45 6.99 1.21
C MET A 339 -18.79 5.65 0.87
N ASN A 340 -18.32 5.47 -0.39
CA ASN A 340 -17.53 4.34 -0.89
C ASN A 340 -16.89 4.66 -2.25
N MET A 341 -16.02 3.77 -2.74
CA MET A 341 -15.29 3.94 -4.01
C MET A 341 -16.16 3.96 -5.27
N LEU A 342 -17.26 3.20 -5.34
CA LEU A 342 -18.15 3.26 -6.52
C LEU A 342 -18.82 4.62 -6.66
N ARG A 343 -19.07 5.31 -5.55
CA ARG A 343 -19.63 6.67 -5.55
C ARG A 343 -18.59 7.72 -5.94
N GLU A 344 -17.32 7.50 -5.59
CA GLU A 344 -16.22 8.36 -6.02
C GLU A 344 -15.92 8.16 -7.51
N LEU A 345 -15.88 6.91 -8.00
CA LEU A 345 -15.79 6.58 -9.43
C LEU A 345 -16.92 7.21 -10.24
N ALA A 346 -18.16 7.12 -9.76
CA ALA A 346 -19.29 7.79 -10.41
C ALA A 346 -19.15 9.32 -10.42
N CYS A 347 -18.42 9.90 -9.46
CA CYS A 347 -18.11 11.32 -9.42
C CYS A 347 -17.07 11.71 -10.46
N ALA A 348 -15.97 10.94 -10.52
CA ALA A 348 -14.91 11.10 -11.49
C ALA A 348 -15.42 10.94 -12.92
N ALA A 349 -16.20 9.88 -13.20
CA ALA A 349 -16.82 9.65 -14.50
C ALA A 349 -17.80 10.77 -14.89
N TYR A 350 -18.59 11.30 -13.94
CA TYR A 350 -19.44 12.45 -14.22
C TYR A 350 -18.64 13.70 -14.62
N LEU A 351 -17.55 13.98 -13.90
CA LEU A 351 -16.66 15.09 -14.22
C LEU A 351 -16.03 14.89 -15.61
N ASP A 352 -15.57 13.69 -15.92
CA ASP A 352 -14.99 13.38 -17.21
C ASP A 352 -15.99 13.54 -18.38
N ASP A 353 -17.13 12.85 -18.29
CA ASP A 353 -18.22 12.87 -19.29
C ASP A 353 -18.76 14.29 -19.56
N THR A 354 -18.73 15.17 -18.56
CA THR A 354 -19.45 16.45 -18.56
C THR A 354 -18.54 17.66 -18.67
N HIS A 355 -17.34 17.57 -18.09
CA HIS A 355 -16.46 18.71 -17.85
C HIS A 355 -15.06 18.51 -18.44
N TYR A 356 -14.62 17.29 -18.78
CA TYR A 356 -13.27 17.05 -19.34
C TYR A 356 -13.26 16.50 -20.77
N GLY A 357 -14.42 16.43 -21.41
CA GLY A 357 -14.51 16.10 -22.84
C GLY A 357 -14.22 14.64 -23.15
N ASP A 358 -14.59 13.74 -22.24
CA ASP A 358 -14.32 12.29 -22.33
C ASP A 358 -12.79 12.01 -22.40
N TYR A 359 -12.00 12.66 -21.53
CA TYR A 359 -10.54 12.55 -21.53
C TYR A 359 -10.09 11.17 -21.02
N PHE A 360 -10.67 10.71 -19.92
CA PHE A 360 -10.34 9.43 -19.30
C PHE A 360 -11.24 8.31 -19.80
N SER A 361 -10.66 7.17 -20.17
CA SER A 361 -11.44 5.97 -20.43
C SER A 361 -11.96 5.33 -19.14
N ASP A 362 -12.93 4.42 -19.26
CA ASP A 362 -13.36 3.60 -18.12
C ASP A 362 -12.19 2.76 -17.55
N ARG A 363 -11.18 2.41 -18.36
CA ARG A 363 -9.96 1.71 -17.89
C ARG A 363 -9.15 2.62 -16.99
N ASP A 364 -8.93 3.88 -17.38
CA ASP A 364 -8.08 4.82 -16.63
C ASP A 364 -8.70 5.13 -15.28
N LEU A 365 -10.01 5.41 -15.24
CA LEU A 365 -10.73 5.61 -13.98
C LEU A 365 -10.72 4.37 -13.08
N TRP A 366 -10.84 3.17 -13.67
CA TRP A 366 -10.70 1.91 -12.94
C TRP A 366 -9.28 1.70 -12.39
N ALA A 367 -8.25 2.02 -13.15
CA ALA A 367 -6.85 1.93 -12.74
C ALA A 367 -6.58 2.86 -11.55
N MET A 368 -7.11 4.09 -11.55
CA MET A 368 -7.02 5.01 -10.41
C MET A 368 -7.61 4.45 -9.10
N ALA A 369 -8.60 3.55 -9.20
CA ALA A 369 -9.23 2.89 -8.05
C ALA A 369 -8.65 1.49 -7.74
N THR A 370 -7.65 1.04 -8.51
CA THR A 370 -7.02 -0.28 -8.38
C THR A 370 -5.49 -0.13 -8.35
N SER A 371 -4.78 -0.33 -9.46
CA SER A 371 -3.31 -0.26 -9.51
C SER A 371 -2.75 1.10 -9.08
N GLY A 372 -3.36 2.22 -9.49
CA GLY A 372 -2.97 3.56 -9.04
C GLY A 372 -3.18 3.75 -7.53
N GLY A 373 -4.25 3.17 -6.98
CA GLY A 373 -4.48 3.13 -5.52
C GLY A 373 -3.43 2.28 -4.78
N ALA A 374 -2.94 1.20 -5.39
CA ALA A 374 -1.87 0.37 -4.85
C ALA A 374 -0.53 1.12 -4.84
N GLN A 375 -0.16 1.77 -5.95
CA GLN A 375 1.04 2.62 -6.04
C GLN A 375 1.03 3.76 -5.02
N ALA A 376 -0.13 4.36 -4.76
CA ALA A 376 -0.25 5.42 -3.77
C ALA A 376 0.12 4.94 -2.35
N VAL A 377 -0.19 3.68 -2.00
CA VAL A 377 -0.02 3.14 -0.64
C VAL A 377 1.17 2.19 -0.48
N GLY A 378 2.04 2.06 -1.49
CA GLY A 378 3.19 1.14 -1.45
C GLY A 378 2.80 -0.33 -1.63
N GLY A 379 1.66 -0.58 -2.27
CA GLY A 379 1.08 -1.91 -2.51
C GLY A 379 1.21 -2.41 -3.94
N GLU A 380 1.94 -1.70 -4.80
CA GLU A 380 2.00 -1.87 -6.26
C GLU A 380 2.51 -3.22 -6.73
N LEU A 381 3.27 -3.97 -5.91
CA LEU A 381 3.67 -5.33 -6.26
C LEU A 381 2.84 -6.39 -5.52
N ALA A 382 1.80 -6.04 -4.76
CA ALA A 382 1.09 -7.01 -3.90
C ALA A 382 -0.42 -7.06 -4.10
N ILE A 383 -1.03 -5.92 -4.46
CA ILE A 383 -2.47 -5.73 -4.62
C ILE A 383 -2.73 -4.74 -5.76
N GLY A 384 -4.01 -4.56 -6.13
CA GLY A 384 -4.40 -3.61 -7.18
C GLY A 384 -4.45 -4.22 -8.58
N GLU A 385 -3.90 -5.42 -8.78
CA GLU A 385 -3.95 -6.14 -10.05
C GLU A 385 -4.25 -7.64 -9.90
N LEU A 386 -4.71 -8.26 -11.00
CA LEU A 386 -4.89 -9.71 -11.08
C LEU A 386 -3.63 -10.36 -11.67
N THR A 387 -2.59 -10.43 -10.84
CA THR A 387 -1.25 -10.90 -11.22
C THR A 387 -0.88 -12.16 -10.43
N VAL A 388 -0.21 -13.12 -11.07
CA VAL A 388 0.18 -14.38 -10.42
C VAL A 388 1.21 -14.10 -9.32
N GLY A 389 1.05 -14.75 -8.16
CA GLY A 389 1.87 -14.53 -6.97
C GLY A 389 1.28 -13.51 -6.00
N TRP A 390 0.47 -12.58 -6.49
CA TRP A 390 -0.09 -11.49 -5.69
C TRP A 390 -1.27 -11.95 -4.83
N VAL A 391 -1.64 -11.13 -3.85
CA VAL A 391 -2.72 -11.43 -2.92
C VAL A 391 -4.06 -11.42 -3.66
N ALA A 392 -4.92 -12.42 -3.38
CA ALA A 392 -6.24 -12.55 -4.01
C ALA A 392 -7.29 -11.59 -3.40
N ASP A 393 -7.01 -10.30 -3.46
CA ASP A 393 -7.95 -9.21 -3.19
C ASP A 393 -8.77 -8.95 -4.46
N ILE A 394 -10.00 -9.47 -4.50
CA ILE A 394 -10.81 -9.59 -5.72
C ILE A 394 -12.23 -9.11 -5.47
N ALA A 395 -12.78 -8.33 -6.39
CA ALA A 395 -14.19 -7.96 -6.43
C ALA A 395 -14.84 -8.39 -7.75
N VAL A 396 -16.08 -8.89 -7.65
CA VAL A 396 -16.86 -9.34 -8.80
C VAL A 396 -18.08 -8.44 -8.96
N PHE A 397 -18.25 -7.84 -10.13
CA PHE A 397 -19.31 -6.88 -10.44
C PHE A 397 -20.21 -7.41 -11.55
N ALA A 398 -21.52 -7.43 -11.35
CA ALA A 398 -22.46 -7.78 -12.40
C ALA A 398 -22.51 -6.67 -13.48
N LYS A 399 -22.41 -7.04 -14.76
CA LYS A 399 -22.27 -6.10 -15.90
C LYS A 399 -23.46 -5.17 -16.09
N GLN A 400 -24.68 -5.71 -15.95
CA GLN A 400 -25.92 -4.93 -16.02
C GLN A 400 -26.17 -4.14 -17.34
N GLY A 401 -25.44 -4.45 -18.41
CA GLY A 401 -25.50 -3.73 -19.69
C GLY A 401 -24.28 -2.86 -19.98
N GLU A 402 -23.40 -2.67 -19.00
CA GLU A 402 -22.04 -2.16 -19.21
C GLU A 402 -21.12 -3.27 -19.70
N LEU A 403 -19.92 -2.90 -20.16
CA LEU A 403 -18.89 -3.82 -20.62
C LEU A 403 -17.60 -3.57 -19.86
N ASP A 404 -16.80 -4.62 -19.69
CA ASP A 404 -15.42 -4.56 -19.21
C ASP A 404 -15.25 -3.62 -17.99
N HIS A 405 -14.35 -2.63 -18.04
CA HIS A 405 -14.10 -1.69 -16.95
C HIS A 405 -15.32 -0.82 -16.57
N GLY A 406 -16.16 -0.47 -17.54
CA GLY A 406 -17.38 0.32 -17.32
C GLY A 406 -18.37 -0.34 -16.35
N ALA A 407 -18.36 -1.68 -16.24
CA ALA A 407 -19.16 -2.39 -15.25
C ALA A 407 -18.74 -2.11 -13.79
N VAL A 408 -17.49 -1.68 -13.58
CA VAL A 408 -16.98 -1.24 -12.28
C VAL A 408 -17.24 0.25 -12.10
N VAL A 409 -16.79 1.09 -13.05
CA VAL A 409 -16.88 2.56 -12.98
C VAL A 409 -18.33 3.03 -12.81
N ARG A 410 -19.28 2.39 -13.51
CA ARG A 410 -20.71 2.72 -13.48
C ARG A 410 -21.50 1.78 -12.56
N GLY A 411 -20.79 1.09 -11.67
CA GLY A 411 -21.32 0.10 -10.74
C GLY A 411 -22.18 0.69 -9.61
N HIS A 412 -22.84 -0.19 -8.87
CA HIS A 412 -23.61 0.16 -7.66
C HIS A 412 -23.48 -0.96 -6.63
N GLU A 413 -23.64 -0.69 -5.33
CA GLU A 413 -23.37 -1.64 -4.23
C GLU A 413 -24.26 -2.90 -4.32
N SER A 414 -25.45 -2.76 -4.90
CA SER A 414 -26.36 -3.88 -5.19
C SER A 414 -25.82 -4.86 -6.27
N LYS A 415 -24.86 -4.42 -7.09
CA LYS A 415 -24.29 -5.13 -8.25
C LYS A 415 -22.97 -5.82 -7.95
N VAL A 416 -22.36 -5.50 -6.81
CA VAL A 416 -21.22 -6.23 -6.27
C VAL A 416 -21.70 -7.64 -5.89
N ALA A 417 -21.26 -8.64 -6.65
CA ALA A 417 -21.64 -10.03 -6.51
C ALA A 417 -20.81 -10.75 -5.44
N LEU A 418 -19.54 -10.37 -5.29
CA LEU A 418 -18.60 -10.96 -4.33
C LEU A 418 -17.44 -9.99 -4.06
N VAL A 419 -16.96 -9.97 -2.83
CA VAL A 419 -15.69 -9.33 -2.43
C VAL A 419 -14.88 -10.31 -1.59
N LEU A 420 -13.63 -10.51 -2.00
CA LEU A 420 -12.65 -11.38 -1.36
C LEU A 420 -11.44 -10.55 -0.93
N ARG A 421 -10.97 -10.74 0.30
CA ARG A 421 -9.69 -10.22 0.80
C ARG A 421 -8.76 -11.40 1.05
N GLY A 422 -7.68 -11.53 0.28
CA GLY A 422 -6.79 -12.69 0.30
C GLY A 422 -7.54 -14.01 0.10
N GLY A 423 -8.53 -14.03 -0.81
CA GLY A 423 -9.41 -15.19 -1.03
C GLY A 423 -10.48 -15.42 0.04
N VAL A 424 -10.51 -14.64 1.13
CA VAL A 424 -11.52 -14.75 2.19
C VAL A 424 -12.76 -13.91 1.83
N PRO A 425 -13.96 -14.51 1.79
CA PRO A 425 -15.18 -13.79 1.44
C PRO A 425 -15.66 -12.84 2.54
N LEU A 426 -15.94 -11.60 2.16
CA LEU A 426 -16.39 -10.54 3.07
C LEU A 426 -17.83 -10.11 2.83
N TYR A 427 -18.26 -10.04 1.57
CA TYR A 427 -19.57 -9.58 1.16
C TYR A 427 -19.96 -10.16 -0.20
N GLY A 428 -21.26 -10.34 -0.45
CA GLY A 428 -21.74 -10.70 -1.78
C GLY A 428 -23.17 -11.25 -1.81
N ASP A 429 -23.53 -11.87 -2.94
CA ASP A 429 -24.83 -12.50 -3.18
C ASP A 429 -25.13 -13.60 -2.15
N ALA A 430 -26.32 -13.57 -1.55
CA ALA A 430 -26.65 -14.43 -0.42
C ALA A 430 -26.62 -15.94 -0.75
N GLU A 431 -26.93 -16.31 -2.00
CA GLU A 431 -26.86 -17.69 -2.48
C GLU A 431 -25.41 -18.14 -2.71
N LEU A 432 -24.55 -17.23 -3.17
CA LEU A 432 -23.14 -17.47 -3.41
C LEU A 432 -22.39 -17.70 -2.08
N LEU A 433 -22.56 -16.80 -1.11
CA LEU A 433 -21.92 -16.90 0.21
C LEU A 433 -22.49 -18.04 1.07
N ALA A 434 -23.72 -18.50 0.79
CA ALA A 434 -24.30 -19.68 1.44
C ALA A 434 -23.94 -21.01 0.73
N SER A 435 -23.16 -20.95 -0.35
CA SER A 435 -22.74 -22.15 -1.07
C SER A 435 -21.62 -22.86 -0.34
N GLY A 436 -21.53 -24.18 -0.52
CA GLY A 436 -20.40 -24.95 0.01
C GLY A 436 -19.04 -24.57 -0.59
N ALA A 437 -19.03 -23.87 -1.74
CA ALA A 437 -17.82 -23.42 -2.42
C ALA A 437 -17.04 -22.37 -1.61
N LEU A 438 -17.74 -21.48 -0.90
CA LEU A 438 -17.12 -20.39 -0.13
C LEU A 438 -17.09 -20.63 1.39
N GLY A 439 -17.83 -21.63 1.89
CA GLY A 439 -17.79 -22.03 3.30
C GLY A 439 -18.27 -20.96 4.30
N SER A 440 -18.99 -19.94 3.84
CA SER A 440 -19.29 -18.71 4.59
C SER A 440 -20.68 -18.71 5.25
N ASP A 441 -21.10 -19.87 5.77
CA ASP A 441 -22.43 -20.06 6.39
C ASP A 441 -22.72 -19.10 7.57
N ALA A 442 -21.67 -18.55 8.18
CA ALA A 442 -21.74 -17.61 9.30
C ALA A 442 -22.04 -16.16 8.89
N CYS A 443 -21.94 -15.80 7.60
CA CYS A 443 -22.17 -14.43 7.15
C CYS A 443 -23.64 -14.01 7.27
N GLU A 444 -23.84 -12.79 7.78
CA GLU A 444 -25.13 -12.26 8.18
C GLU A 444 -25.93 -11.74 6.99
N THR A 445 -27.22 -12.03 6.95
CA THR A 445 -28.09 -11.66 5.82
C THR A 445 -28.41 -10.17 5.79
N LEU A 446 -28.36 -9.58 4.60
CA LEU A 446 -28.70 -8.19 4.32
C LEU A 446 -29.61 -8.13 3.06
N ASP A 447 -30.58 -7.22 3.02
CA ASP A 447 -31.29 -6.89 1.78
C ASP A 447 -30.75 -5.57 1.25
N VAL A 448 -30.12 -5.59 0.07
CA VAL A 448 -29.56 -4.41 -0.58
C VAL A 448 -30.39 -4.13 -1.82
N CYS A 449 -31.35 -3.23 -1.68
CA CYS A 449 -32.22 -2.79 -2.78
C CYS A 449 -33.04 -3.92 -3.41
N GLY A 450 -33.52 -4.85 -2.58
CA GLY A 450 -34.27 -6.03 -3.02
C GLY A 450 -33.40 -7.16 -3.54
N VAL A 451 -32.07 -7.02 -3.49
CA VAL A 451 -31.12 -8.11 -3.74
C VAL A 451 -30.72 -8.72 -2.40
N ALA A 452 -30.90 -10.04 -2.26
CA ALA A 452 -30.48 -10.75 -1.06
C ALA A 452 -28.95 -10.88 -1.05
N LYS A 453 -28.32 -10.27 -0.04
CA LYS A 453 -26.87 -10.25 0.17
C LYS A 453 -26.51 -10.86 1.53
N ARG A 454 -25.21 -11.11 1.72
CA ARG A 454 -24.63 -11.42 3.03
C ARG A 454 -23.37 -10.59 3.27
N ALA A 455 -23.11 -10.26 4.53
CA ALA A 455 -21.89 -9.59 4.98
C ALA A 455 -21.29 -10.39 6.15
N CYS A 456 -19.98 -10.62 6.13
CA CYS A 456 -19.29 -11.49 7.07
C CYS A 456 -18.78 -10.76 8.32
N VAL A 457 -19.54 -9.76 8.81
CA VAL A 457 -19.11 -8.86 9.89
C VAL A 457 -18.77 -9.62 11.17
N ALA A 458 -19.66 -10.49 11.65
CA ALA A 458 -19.42 -11.25 12.89
C ALA A 458 -18.34 -12.32 12.76
N GLN A 459 -18.00 -12.73 11.53
CA GLN A 459 -16.94 -13.68 11.27
C GLN A 459 -15.57 -12.99 11.25
N ASP A 460 -15.51 -11.81 10.63
CA ASP A 460 -14.27 -11.10 10.35
C ASP A 460 -13.93 -10.03 11.39
N THR A 461 -14.90 -9.65 12.24
CA THR A 461 -14.74 -8.62 13.27
C THR A 461 -15.20 -9.12 14.63
N SER A 462 -14.93 -8.34 15.67
CA SER A 462 -15.49 -8.59 17.02
C SER A 462 -16.94 -8.13 17.22
N SER A 463 -17.57 -7.55 16.19
CA SER A 463 -18.91 -6.98 16.24
C SER A 463 -19.96 -7.88 15.56
N SER A 464 -21.16 -7.37 15.34
CA SER A 464 -22.18 -8.01 14.49
C SER A 464 -22.74 -7.00 13.51
N LEU A 465 -23.23 -7.45 12.36
CA LEU A 465 -23.90 -6.61 11.38
C LEU A 465 -25.01 -5.77 12.03
N SER A 466 -25.77 -6.34 12.97
CA SER A 466 -26.83 -5.62 13.66
C SER A 466 -26.33 -4.48 14.55
N ALA A 467 -25.16 -4.64 15.18
CA ALA A 467 -24.53 -3.60 16.00
C ALA A 467 -23.91 -2.52 15.13
N VAL A 468 -23.21 -2.92 14.07
CA VAL A 468 -22.64 -2.02 13.04
C VAL A 468 -23.74 -1.16 12.41
N GLN A 469 -24.86 -1.76 12.00
CA GLN A 469 -26.01 -1.01 11.47
C GLN A 469 -26.61 -0.03 12.48
N ALA A 470 -26.62 -0.39 13.77
CA ALA A 470 -27.11 0.50 14.82
C ALA A 470 -26.15 1.67 15.11
N GLY A 471 -24.85 1.48 14.86
CA GLY A 471 -23.79 2.47 15.09
C GLY A 471 -23.45 3.36 13.88
N ALA A 472 -23.98 3.04 12.68
CA ALA A 472 -23.50 3.60 11.42
C ALA A 472 -23.59 5.12 11.26
N GLY A 473 -24.48 5.80 12.00
CA GLY A 473 -24.72 7.26 11.93
C GLY A 473 -25.36 7.73 10.62
N TYR A 474 -24.88 7.21 9.50
CA TYR A 474 -25.35 7.32 8.13
C TYR A 474 -25.62 5.90 7.57
N PRO A 475 -26.60 5.68 6.68
CA PRO A 475 -26.93 4.33 6.18
C PRO A 475 -25.74 3.62 5.50
N LEU A 476 -25.78 2.28 5.47
CA LEU A 476 -24.75 1.46 4.79
C LEU A 476 -24.84 1.54 3.26
N PHE A 477 -26.00 1.88 2.71
CA PHE A 477 -26.23 2.01 1.27
C PHE A 477 -27.54 2.77 1.02
N PHE A 478 -27.69 3.24 -0.21
CA PHE A 478 -28.92 3.83 -0.72
C PHE A 478 -29.26 3.20 -2.07
N CYS A 479 -30.55 3.06 -2.39
CA CYS A 479 -30.99 2.48 -3.66
C CYS A 479 -31.16 3.50 -4.79
N GLY A 480 -30.84 4.75 -4.49
CA GLY A 480 -30.82 5.86 -5.43
C GLY A 480 -29.70 6.80 -5.03
N VAL A 481 -29.92 8.09 -5.23
CA VAL A 481 -29.02 9.13 -4.72
C VAL A 481 -29.10 9.15 -3.19
N PRO A 482 -27.98 9.00 -2.47
CA PRO A 482 -27.91 9.15 -1.03
C PRO A 482 -28.43 10.50 -0.54
N ASP A 483 -28.99 10.52 0.67
CA ASP A 483 -29.47 11.76 1.28
C ASP A 483 -28.28 12.69 1.60
N ASP A 484 -28.36 13.94 1.15
CA ASP A 484 -27.30 14.95 1.31
C ASP A 484 -25.94 14.51 0.74
N GLU A 485 -25.92 13.63 -0.28
CA GLU A 485 -24.71 13.28 -1.01
C GLU A 485 -23.97 14.55 -1.49
N PRO A 486 -22.68 14.72 -1.17
CA PRO A 486 -21.95 15.88 -1.63
C PRO A 486 -21.88 15.91 -3.17
N SER A 487 -22.03 17.11 -3.73
CA SER A 487 -22.15 17.28 -5.18
C SER A 487 -20.83 17.02 -5.91
N CYS A 488 -20.95 16.42 -7.10
CA CYS A 488 -19.88 16.32 -8.10
C CYS A 488 -19.94 17.43 -9.14
N VAL A 489 -20.89 18.35 -9.03
CA VAL A 489 -21.09 19.45 -9.98
C VAL A 489 -20.30 20.67 -9.51
N PRO A 490 -19.25 21.10 -10.25
CA PRO A 490 -18.53 22.33 -9.97
C PRO A 490 -19.50 23.52 -9.93
N SER A 491 -19.35 24.40 -8.94
CA SER A 491 -20.18 25.61 -8.85
C SER A 491 -19.59 26.65 -7.91
N ARG A 492 -19.53 27.89 -8.41
CA ARG A 492 -19.26 29.14 -7.67
C ARG A 492 -20.08 30.31 -8.25
N ASP A 493 -19.94 31.49 -7.64
CA ASP A 493 -20.55 32.73 -8.12
C ASP A 493 -20.06 33.13 -9.52
N GLU A 494 -18.83 32.75 -9.86
CA GLU A 494 -18.20 32.97 -11.17
C GLU A 494 -18.85 32.14 -12.28
N TYR A 495 -19.25 30.89 -11.99
CA TYR A 495 -19.85 29.93 -12.92
C TYR A 495 -21.09 29.23 -12.35
N PRO A 496 -22.22 29.94 -12.19
CA PRO A 496 -23.38 29.41 -11.48
C PRO A 496 -24.28 28.50 -12.33
N ASN A 497 -24.06 28.43 -13.65
CA ASN A 497 -25.00 27.78 -14.58
C ASN A 497 -24.56 26.38 -15.04
N GLY A 498 -23.30 25.98 -14.77
CA GLY A 498 -22.70 24.78 -15.35
C GLY A 498 -22.73 24.79 -16.89
N PRO A 499 -22.60 23.61 -17.52
CA PRO A 499 -22.54 23.47 -18.97
C PRO A 499 -23.77 24.02 -19.70
N THR A 500 -23.53 24.77 -20.77
CA THR A 500 -24.53 25.32 -21.68
C THR A 500 -24.11 25.15 -23.14
N ALA A 501 -24.93 25.63 -24.08
CA ALA A 501 -24.58 25.58 -25.51
C ALA A 501 -23.48 26.58 -25.91
N ASP A 502 -23.25 27.63 -25.10
CA ASP A 502 -22.28 28.70 -25.37
C ASP A 502 -21.02 28.59 -24.47
N ASP A 503 -20.99 27.62 -23.56
CA ASP A 503 -19.98 27.35 -22.52
C ASP A 503 -20.09 25.84 -22.24
N GLN A 504 -19.32 25.03 -22.96
CA GLN A 504 -19.57 23.59 -23.11
C GLN A 504 -19.11 22.78 -21.89
N ASP A 505 -18.03 23.19 -21.24
CA ASP A 505 -17.50 22.57 -20.03
C ASP A 505 -18.06 23.21 -18.75
N GLY A 506 -18.75 24.35 -18.84
CA GLY A 506 -19.45 24.96 -17.71
C GLY A 506 -18.56 25.73 -16.74
N ASP A 507 -17.37 26.15 -17.18
CA ASP A 507 -16.39 26.86 -16.36
C ASP A 507 -16.67 28.38 -16.21
N GLY A 508 -17.69 28.87 -16.92
CA GLY A 508 -18.14 30.26 -16.92
C GLY A 508 -17.55 31.12 -18.04
N ILE A 509 -16.72 30.54 -18.92
CA ILE A 509 -16.04 31.20 -20.03
C ILE A 509 -16.69 30.76 -21.35
N PRO A 510 -17.11 31.70 -22.23
CA PRO A 510 -17.74 31.30 -23.48
C PRO A 510 -16.77 30.61 -24.44
N ASN A 511 -17.26 29.56 -25.13
CA ASN A 511 -16.49 28.72 -26.07
C ASN A 511 -15.67 29.49 -27.13
N ASP A 512 -16.05 30.72 -27.48
CA ASP A 512 -15.37 31.52 -28.51
C ASP A 512 -14.15 32.31 -28.01
N VAL A 513 -13.96 32.37 -26.68
CA VAL A 513 -12.84 33.03 -26.02
C VAL A 513 -12.11 32.13 -25.02
N ASP A 514 -12.65 30.94 -24.77
CA ASP A 514 -12.09 29.88 -23.96
C ASP A 514 -10.93 29.16 -24.68
N ASN A 515 -9.79 28.98 -24.00
CA ASN A 515 -8.66 28.22 -24.53
C ASN A 515 -8.70 26.71 -24.23
N CYS A 516 -9.68 26.25 -23.42
CA CYS A 516 -10.03 24.85 -23.23
C CYS A 516 -11.55 24.61 -23.31
N PRO A 517 -12.23 24.86 -24.46
CA PRO A 517 -13.70 24.79 -24.57
C PRO A 517 -14.38 23.45 -24.21
N SER A 518 -13.63 22.40 -23.94
CA SER A 518 -14.12 21.08 -23.55
C SER A 518 -13.55 20.57 -22.23
N VAL A 519 -12.67 21.34 -21.56
CA VAL A 519 -12.00 20.93 -20.32
C VAL A 519 -12.05 22.06 -19.31
N PHE A 520 -12.86 21.85 -18.27
CA PHE A 520 -13.17 22.83 -17.23
C PHE A 520 -11.93 23.47 -16.61
N ASN A 521 -11.73 24.75 -16.90
CA ASN A 521 -10.55 25.50 -16.47
C ASN A 521 -10.89 26.94 -16.00
N PRO A 522 -11.76 27.08 -14.97
CA PRO A 522 -12.41 28.34 -14.64
C PRO A 522 -11.44 29.40 -14.12
N VAL A 523 -11.84 30.66 -14.25
CA VAL A 523 -11.15 31.80 -13.63
C VAL A 523 -11.73 32.11 -12.25
N PHE A 524 -10.92 32.00 -11.18
CA PHE A 524 -11.36 32.32 -9.82
C PHE A 524 -11.06 33.78 -9.45
N ASN A 525 -11.95 34.41 -8.68
CA ASN A 525 -11.72 35.75 -8.15
C ASN A 525 -10.90 35.72 -6.83
N VAL A 526 -9.80 34.96 -6.81
CA VAL A 526 -8.84 34.88 -5.69
C VAL A 526 -7.42 35.11 -6.21
N PRO A 527 -6.49 35.66 -5.41
CA PRO A 527 -5.10 35.83 -5.84
C PRO A 527 -4.46 34.45 -6.07
N PHE A 528 -4.38 34.02 -7.34
CA PHE A 528 -3.84 32.71 -7.70
C PHE A 528 -3.37 32.63 -9.16
N PRO A 529 -2.15 32.12 -9.43
CA PRO A 529 -1.57 32.16 -10.76
C PRO A 529 -2.14 31.15 -11.78
N LEU A 530 -2.86 30.09 -11.37
CA LEU A 530 -3.45 29.14 -12.33
C LEU A 530 -4.74 29.63 -12.98
N TRP A 531 -5.39 30.64 -12.45
CA TRP A 531 -6.80 30.86 -12.79
C TRP A 531 -7.11 32.35 -12.94
N GLU A 532 -6.10 33.20 -13.05
CA GLU A 532 -6.34 34.63 -13.31
C GLU A 532 -6.63 34.90 -14.80
N ASP A 533 -6.27 34.01 -15.73
CA ASP A 533 -6.39 34.23 -17.19
C ASP A 533 -6.42 32.92 -18.04
N GLN A 534 -6.85 31.76 -17.52
CA GLN A 534 -6.70 30.44 -18.20
C GLN A 534 -5.26 30.21 -18.75
N PRO A 535 -4.30 29.77 -17.92
CA PRO A 535 -2.89 29.65 -18.28
C PRO A 535 -2.65 28.82 -19.54
N ASP A 536 -1.65 29.27 -20.29
CA ASP A 536 -1.11 28.68 -21.52
C ASP A 536 0.41 28.96 -21.43
N PHE A 537 1.14 28.00 -20.85
CA PHE A 537 2.53 28.20 -20.44
C PHE A 537 3.49 28.22 -21.63
N ASP A 538 3.22 27.41 -22.64
CA ASP A 538 4.05 27.25 -23.82
C ASP A 538 3.67 28.22 -24.96
N LEU A 539 2.52 28.87 -24.85
CA LEU A 539 1.97 29.90 -25.74
C LEU A 539 1.53 29.36 -27.11
N ASP A 540 1.07 28.11 -27.17
CA ASP A 540 0.57 27.49 -28.39
C ASP A 540 -0.93 27.80 -28.66
N GLY A 541 -1.63 28.29 -27.64
CA GLY A 541 -3.04 28.70 -27.68
C GLY A 541 -4.02 27.68 -27.09
N LEU A 542 -3.55 26.52 -26.63
CA LEU A 542 -4.28 25.60 -25.77
C LEU A 542 -4.00 25.96 -24.31
N GLY A 543 -4.97 25.81 -23.43
CA GLY A 543 -4.73 26.00 -21.99
C GLY A 543 -4.03 24.80 -21.36
N ASP A 544 -3.23 25.03 -20.32
CA ASP A 544 -2.38 24.02 -19.65
C ASP A 544 -3.12 22.72 -19.29
N VAL A 545 -4.44 22.75 -19.06
CA VAL A 545 -5.23 21.57 -18.65
C VAL A 545 -5.83 20.77 -19.79
N CYS A 546 -5.95 21.33 -20.98
CA CYS A 546 -6.41 20.63 -22.18
C CYS A 546 -5.29 20.42 -23.21
N ASP A 547 -4.11 20.96 -22.93
CA ASP A 547 -2.93 20.76 -23.72
C ASP A 547 -2.36 19.36 -23.45
N PRO A 548 -2.20 18.50 -24.48
CA PRO A 548 -1.52 17.22 -24.31
C PRO A 548 -0.05 17.39 -23.91
N CYS A 549 0.58 18.52 -24.23
CA CYS A 549 1.99 18.79 -24.04
C CYS A 549 2.25 20.15 -23.36
N PRO A 550 1.72 20.41 -22.14
CA PRO A 550 1.64 21.74 -21.53
C PRO A 550 2.98 22.45 -21.30
N ALA A 551 4.10 21.73 -21.43
CA ALA A 551 5.45 22.26 -21.29
C ALA A 551 6.15 22.62 -22.61
N ASN A 552 5.61 22.26 -23.79
CA ASN A 552 6.31 22.32 -25.08
C ASN A 552 5.41 22.74 -26.25
N GLU A 553 5.79 23.79 -26.99
CA GLU A 553 5.04 24.33 -28.14
C GLU A 553 4.64 23.24 -29.17
N GLY A 554 3.36 22.85 -29.15
CA GLY A 554 2.66 21.96 -30.10
C GLY A 554 2.42 20.52 -29.63
N ASP A 555 1.53 19.80 -30.33
CA ASP A 555 0.95 18.50 -29.93
C ASP A 555 1.91 17.26 -29.88
N VAL A 556 3.23 17.45 -29.84
CA VAL A 556 4.19 16.33 -29.73
C VAL A 556 5.01 16.49 -28.47
N CYS A 557 4.72 15.68 -27.47
CA CYS A 557 5.30 15.85 -26.14
C CYS A 557 6.74 15.36 -26.13
N GLU A 558 7.67 16.23 -25.74
CA GLU A 558 9.00 15.82 -25.29
C GLU A 558 8.95 15.77 -23.75
N GLY A 559 8.64 14.60 -23.18
CA GLY A 559 8.43 14.41 -21.73
C GLY A 559 8.34 12.93 -21.33
N PRO A 560 8.28 12.63 -20.01
CA PRO A 560 8.02 11.27 -19.52
C PRO A 560 6.65 10.80 -20.01
N ASP A 561 6.58 9.54 -20.40
CA ASP A 561 5.34 8.89 -20.83
C ASP A 561 4.50 8.60 -19.56
N PRO A 562 3.23 9.01 -19.49
CA PRO A 562 2.38 8.78 -18.32
C PRO A 562 2.22 7.33 -17.91
N ASP A 563 2.34 6.43 -18.88
CA ASP A 563 2.28 5.00 -18.64
C ASP A 563 3.65 4.43 -18.23
N ASP A 564 4.69 5.24 -18.03
CA ASP A 564 6.07 4.87 -17.66
C ASP A 564 6.58 5.79 -16.53
N SER A 565 6.26 5.42 -15.27
CA SER A 565 6.46 6.27 -14.09
C SER A 565 7.93 6.57 -13.84
N ASP A 566 8.82 5.63 -14.17
CA ASP A 566 10.24 5.75 -13.89
C ASP A 566 11.06 6.26 -15.10
N GLY A 567 10.42 6.32 -16.27
CA GLY A 567 10.92 6.94 -17.50
C GLY A 567 11.98 6.10 -18.20
N ASP A 568 11.99 4.79 -18.00
CA ASP A 568 12.97 3.89 -18.58
C ASP A 568 12.62 3.41 -20.01
N GLY A 569 11.37 3.64 -20.43
CA GLY A 569 10.80 3.25 -21.72
C GLY A 569 10.02 1.93 -21.70
N VAL A 570 9.77 1.35 -20.54
CA VAL A 570 8.89 0.20 -20.30
C VAL A 570 7.63 0.70 -19.60
N PRO A 571 6.43 0.43 -20.15
CA PRO A 571 5.18 0.81 -19.49
C PRO A 571 5.02 0.11 -18.14
N ASN A 572 4.61 0.87 -17.12
CA ASN A 572 4.36 0.50 -15.72
C ASN A 572 3.65 -0.84 -15.53
N ASP A 573 2.67 -1.15 -16.39
CA ASP A 573 1.85 -2.36 -16.31
C ASP A 573 2.57 -3.63 -16.80
N THR A 574 3.61 -3.46 -17.62
CA THR A 574 4.52 -4.54 -18.07
C THR A 574 5.89 -4.50 -17.42
N ASP A 575 6.13 -3.50 -16.58
CA ASP A 575 7.39 -3.24 -15.90
C ASP A 575 7.49 -4.09 -14.63
N ASN A 576 8.54 -4.90 -14.52
CA ASN A 576 8.82 -5.67 -13.30
C ASN A 576 9.48 -4.83 -12.19
N CYS A 577 9.78 -3.55 -12.45
CA CYS A 577 10.16 -2.54 -11.46
C CYS A 577 9.55 -1.16 -11.79
N PRO A 578 8.21 -0.96 -11.68
CA PRO A 578 7.51 0.25 -12.14
C PRO A 578 7.96 1.60 -11.56
N GLN A 579 8.90 1.60 -10.61
CA GLN A 579 9.39 2.77 -9.90
C GLN A 579 10.92 2.91 -9.96
N ASP A 580 11.63 1.91 -10.49
CA ASP A 580 13.08 1.79 -10.47
C ASP A 580 13.62 1.42 -11.87
N PRO A 581 14.18 2.39 -12.63
CA PRO A 581 14.47 2.23 -14.05
C PRO A 581 15.32 1.00 -14.39
N ASN A 582 14.76 0.07 -15.18
CA ASN A 582 15.39 -1.17 -15.61
C ASN A 582 14.94 -1.65 -17.01
N VAL A 583 15.33 -0.89 -18.06
CA VAL A 583 14.95 -1.12 -19.48
C VAL A 583 15.16 -2.55 -20.00
N ASP A 584 16.05 -3.32 -19.40
CA ASP A 584 16.32 -4.70 -19.81
C ASP A 584 15.40 -5.74 -19.15
N GLN A 585 14.57 -5.32 -18.18
CA GLN A 585 13.57 -6.12 -17.46
C GLN A 585 14.20 -7.41 -16.92
N ALA A 586 15.45 -7.30 -16.44
CA ALA A 586 16.16 -8.43 -15.88
C ALA A 586 15.47 -8.86 -14.58
N ASP A 587 15.15 -10.14 -14.50
CA ASP A 587 14.59 -10.83 -13.33
C ASP A 587 15.35 -12.16 -13.26
N ALA A 588 16.31 -12.23 -12.34
CA ALA A 588 17.25 -13.35 -12.28
C ALA A 588 16.67 -14.63 -11.67
N ASP A 589 15.60 -14.52 -10.88
CA ASP A 589 14.98 -15.64 -10.17
C ASP A 589 13.54 -15.98 -10.60
N ASP A 590 13.05 -15.30 -11.64
CA ASP A 590 11.78 -15.50 -12.35
C ASP A 590 10.55 -15.36 -11.42
N ASP A 591 10.59 -14.39 -10.51
CA ASP A 591 9.54 -14.17 -9.50
C ASP A 591 8.57 -13.02 -9.84
N GLY A 592 8.87 -12.25 -10.90
CA GLY A 592 8.07 -11.13 -11.37
C GLY A 592 8.52 -9.76 -10.85
N LYS A 593 9.57 -9.69 -10.03
CA LYS A 593 10.26 -8.44 -9.65
C LYS A 593 11.57 -8.33 -10.42
N GLY A 594 11.92 -7.13 -10.86
CA GLY A 594 13.18 -6.93 -11.55
C GLY A 594 14.37 -6.82 -10.60
N ASP A 595 15.57 -7.19 -11.07
CA ASP A 595 16.85 -7.08 -10.38
C ASP A 595 17.16 -5.65 -9.85
N ALA A 596 16.42 -4.63 -10.31
CA ALA A 596 16.58 -3.23 -9.90
C ALA A 596 15.82 -2.87 -8.62
N CYS A 597 14.68 -3.52 -8.38
CA CYS A 597 13.78 -3.32 -7.24
C CYS A 597 13.66 -4.57 -6.36
N ASP A 598 14.32 -5.66 -6.74
CA ASP A 598 14.46 -6.87 -5.92
C ASP A 598 15.87 -6.97 -5.32
N ASP A 599 15.95 -6.85 -4.00
CA ASP A 599 17.19 -7.03 -3.24
C ASP A 599 17.54 -8.52 -3.06
N CYS A 600 16.67 -9.44 -3.50
CA CYS A 600 16.79 -10.86 -3.26
C CYS A 600 17.44 -11.59 -4.46
N ALA A 601 17.93 -12.81 -4.21
CA ALA A 601 18.45 -13.71 -5.25
C ALA A 601 17.62 -15.01 -5.35
N THR A 602 16.48 -15.02 -4.66
CA THR A 602 15.57 -16.14 -4.55
C THR A 602 14.15 -15.63 -4.54
N ALA A 603 13.34 -16.17 -5.45
CA ALA A 603 11.99 -15.73 -5.71
C ALA A 603 11.17 -15.44 -4.44
N ASN A 604 10.67 -14.22 -4.37
CA ASN A 604 9.79 -13.63 -3.37
C ASN A 604 8.71 -12.77 -4.07
N PRO A 605 7.81 -13.39 -4.86
CA PRO A 605 6.81 -12.67 -5.62
C PRO A 605 5.97 -11.79 -4.70
N GLY A 606 5.53 -10.63 -5.19
CA GLY A 606 4.62 -9.79 -4.43
C GLY A 606 5.31 -8.57 -3.81
N ASN A 607 4.93 -8.18 -2.59
CA ASN A 607 5.79 -7.35 -1.71
C ASN A 607 6.48 -8.20 -0.63
N GLN A 608 6.61 -9.51 -0.86
CA GLN A 608 7.23 -10.42 0.11
C GLN A 608 8.67 -10.02 0.39
N ALA A 609 9.00 -9.93 1.69
CA ALA A 609 10.37 -9.72 2.15
C ALA A 609 11.31 -10.84 1.68
N CYS A 610 12.60 -10.55 1.50
CA CYS A 610 13.57 -11.55 1.05
C CYS A 610 13.60 -12.76 2.00
N PRO A 611 13.37 -13.98 1.50
CA PRO A 611 13.65 -15.18 2.26
C PRO A 611 15.13 -15.21 2.63
N ALA A 612 15.41 -15.26 3.92
CA ALA A 612 16.78 -15.33 4.42
C ALA A 612 16.90 -16.41 5.49
N THR A 613 18.03 -17.12 5.48
CA THR A 613 18.38 -17.95 6.62
C THR A 613 19.08 -17.11 7.69
N VAL A 614 19.06 -17.57 8.93
CA VAL A 614 19.77 -16.91 10.03
C VAL A 614 21.27 -16.81 9.71
N GLU A 615 21.83 -17.82 9.05
CA GLU A 615 23.24 -17.82 8.64
C GLU A 615 23.55 -16.69 7.65
N GLN A 616 22.66 -16.42 6.69
CA GLN A 616 22.84 -15.30 5.75
C GLN A 616 22.77 -13.95 6.45
N ILE A 617 21.98 -13.83 7.51
CA ILE A 617 21.88 -12.60 8.30
C ILE A 617 23.12 -12.42 9.20
N GLN A 618 23.54 -13.49 9.88
CA GLN A 618 24.53 -13.45 10.96
C GLN A 618 25.98 -13.69 10.51
N ASP A 619 26.24 -14.42 9.42
CA ASP A 619 27.60 -14.71 8.94
C ASP A 619 28.03 -13.71 7.85
N PRO A 620 28.86 -12.69 8.14
CA PRO A 620 29.32 -11.73 7.14
C PRO A 620 30.26 -12.35 6.09
N SER A 621 30.65 -13.61 6.25
CA SER A 621 31.42 -14.37 5.27
C SER A 621 30.55 -15.25 4.35
N ASP A 622 29.25 -15.33 4.60
CA ASP A 622 28.32 -16.03 3.71
C ASP A 622 28.29 -15.34 2.33
N PRO A 623 28.40 -16.09 1.21
CA PRO A 623 28.32 -15.51 -0.13
C PRO A 623 27.00 -14.79 -0.44
N GLY A 624 25.92 -15.14 0.25
CA GLY A 624 24.60 -14.51 0.18
C GLY A 624 24.26 -13.75 1.46
N HIS A 625 25.26 -13.17 2.13
CA HIS A 625 25.05 -12.36 3.33
C HIS A 625 24.12 -11.18 3.05
N VAL A 626 23.08 -11.03 3.87
CA VAL A 626 22.09 -9.96 3.75
C VAL A 626 22.49 -8.80 4.69
N PRO A 627 22.72 -7.58 4.18
CA PRO A 627 23.23 -6.48 4.99
C PRO A 627 22.16 -5.87 5.92
N PRO A 628 22.58 -5.19 7.00
CA PRO A 628 21.69 -4.39 7.84
C PRO A 628 20.92 -3.34 7.03
N GLY A 629 19.65 -3.14 7.38
CA GLY A 629 18.68 -2.30 6.66
C GLY A 629 17.74 -3.08 5.73
N SER A 630 18.06 -4.33 5.41
CA SER A 630 17.20 -5.18 4.55
C SER A 630 16.02 -5.75 5.33
N VAL A 631 14.86 -5.85 4.69
CA VAL A 631 13.67 -6.55 5.25
C VAL A 631 13.71 -8.01 4.83
N VAL A 632 13.62 -8.92 5.80
CA VAL A 632 13.75 -10.37 5.56
C VAL A 632 12.62 -11.17 6.17
N LEU A 633 12.30 -12.31 5.56
CA LEU A 633 11.46 -13.36 6.12
C LEU A 633 12.34 -14.56 6.50
N VAL A 634 12.35 -14.90 7.79
CA VAL A 634 13.06 -16.05 8.35
C VAL A 634 12.07 -17.08 8.84
N GLU A 635 11.98 -18.20 8.13
CA GLU A 635 11.02 -19.25 8.43
C GLU A 635 11.58 -20.34 9.37
N GLY A 636 10.69 -20.96 10.15
CA GLY A 636 10.95 -22.20 10.86
C GLY A 636 11.86 -22.06 12.09
N LEU A 637 11.84 -20.91 12.75
CA LEU A 637 12.61 -20.66 13.96
C LEU A 637 11.93 -21.26 15.19
N THR A 638 12.73 -21.81 16.11
CA THR A 638 12.23 -22.23 17.43
C THR A 638 12.54 -21.17 18.46
N VAL A 639 11.52 -20.65 19.15
CA VAL A 639 11.68 -19.67 20.25
C VAL A 639 12.45 -20.30 21.41
N THR A 640 13.56 -19.70 21.84
CA THR A 640 14.46 -20.23 22.87
C THR A 640 14.40 -19.48 24.19
N ALA A 641 14.18 -18.18 24.17
CA ALA A 641 13.99 -17.33 25.34
C ALA A 641 13.05 -16.16 25.01
N ILE A 642 12.29 -15.69 26.00
CA ILE A 642 11.40 -14.53 25.87
C ILE A 642 11.73 -13.57 27.01
N ARG A 643 11.92 -12.28 26.70
CA ARG A 643 12.20 -11.29 27.74
C ARG A 643 11.01 -11.13 28.70
N PRO A 644 11.25 -10.94 30.01
CA PRO A 644 10.16 -10.81 31.00
C PRO A 644 9.22 -9.63 30.76
N ASP A 645 9.70 -8.56 30.12
CA ASP A 645 8.93 -7.38 29.72
C ASP A 645 8.22 -7.54 28.37
N ASN A 646 8.35 -8.72 27.73
CA ASN A 646 7.66 -9.10 26.50
C ASN A 646 8.04 -8.26 25.27
N ASN A 647 9.14 -7.50 25.27
CA ASN A 647 9.52 -6.66 24.13
C ASN A 647 10.47 -7.33 23.13
N ALA A 648 11.07 -8.47 23.47
CA ALA A 648 11.94 -9.23 22.57
C ALA A 648 11.99 -10.71 22.95
N PHE A 649 12.46 -11.52 22.02
CA PHE A 649 12.74 -12.93 22.21
C PHE A 649 13.95 -13.34 21.36
N THR A 650 14.49 -14.53 21.63
CA THR A 650 15.50 -15.15 20.78
C THR A 650 14.94 -16.42 20.20
N ALA A 651 15.35 -16.75 18.99
CA ALA A 651 14.95 -17.97 18.31
C ALA A 651 16.10 -18.55 17.49
N GLU A 652 16.09 -19.86 17.28
CA GLU A 652 17.14 -20.54 16.52
C GLU A 652 16.60 -21.71 15.68
N THR A 653 17.35 -22.12 14.66
CA THR A 653 16.98 -23.27 13.79
C THR A 653 17.11 -24.62 14.49
N GLY A 654 17.72 -24.67 15.68
CA GLY A 654 17.87 -25.86 16.51
C GLY A 654 18.92 -26.86 16.00
N THR A 655 19.77 -26.47 15.05
CA THR A 655 20.83 -27.32 14.48
C THR A 655 22.12 -27.33 15.31
N GLY A 656 22.31 -26.32 16.18
CA GLY A 656 23.54 -26.10 16.94
C GLY A 656 24.77 -25.78 16.07
N GLN A 657 24.55 -25.44 14.79
CA GLN A 657 25.60 -24.90 13.91
C GLN A 657 25.85 -23.42 14.23
N PRO A 658 27.03 -22.88 13.92
CA PRO A 658 27.28 -21.45 14.10
C PRO A 658 26.31 -20.60 13.28
N TYR A 659 26.03 -19.37 13.73
CA TYR A 659 25.19 -18.37 13.06
C TYR A 659 23.74 -18.82 12.85
N THR A 660 23.17 -19.55 13.82
CA THR A 660 21.79 -20.09 13.70
C THR A 660 20.80 -19.56 14.72
N GLY A 661 21.21 -18.61 15.55
CA GLY A 661 20.35 -17.88 16.49
C GLY A 661 20.18 -16.42 16.05
N ILE A 662 19.00 -15.86 16.34
CA ILE A 662 18.67 -14.47 16.03
C ILE A 662 17.92 -13.83 17.21
N PHE A 663 18.23 -12.56 17.49
CA PHE A 663 17.48 -11.73 18.43
C PHE A 663 16.36 -11.01 17.68
N VAL A 664 15.15 -11.00 18.22
CA VAL A 664 13.98 -10.41 17.58
C VAL A 664 13.33 -9.40 18.53
N PHE A 665 13.41 -8.13 18.16
CA PHE A 665 12.79 -7.02 18.87
C PHE A 665 11.38 -6.77 18.31
N THR A 666 10.38 -6.88 19.18
CA THR A 666 8.96 -6.81 18.80
C THR A 666 8.23 -5.62 19.39
N ASN A 667 8.87 -4.87 20.30
CA ASN A 667 8.26 -3.75 21.04
C ASN A 667 6.93 -4.13 21.76
N GLY A 668 6.71 -5.42 22.00
CA GLY A 668 5.52 -5.99 22.66
C GLY A 668 5.22 -7.41 22.16
N ASN A 669 4.77 -8.30 23.04
CA ASN A 669 4.66 -9.73 22.72
C ASN A 669 3.50 -9.97 21.72
N PRO A 670 3.78 -10.58 20.56
CA PRO A 670 2.75 -11.03 19.64
C PRO A 670 1.96 -12.19 20.29
N GLY A 671 0.80 -11.86 20.85
CA GLY A 671 -0.32 -12.79 20.96
C GLY A 671 -0.12 -14.09 21.75
N GLY A 672 0.74 -14.13 22.77
CA GLY A 672 0.89 -15.32 23.62
C GLY A 672 1.97 -16.30 23.17
N LEU A 673 3.00 -15.79 22.50
CA LEU A 673 4.25 -16.48 22.18
C LEU A 673 4.83 -17.20 23.41
N ALA A 674 5.30 -18.43 23.21
CA ALA A 674 5.92 -19.25 24.24
C ALA A 674 7.24 -19.89 23.77
N VAL A 675 8.14 -20.15 24.71
CA VAL A 675 9.38 -20.91 24.44
C VAL A 675 9.02 -22.30 23.89
N GLY A 676 9.64 -22.68 22.77
CA GLY A 676 9.37 -23.91 22.04
C GLY A 676 8.32 -23.80 20.94
N ASP A 677 7.73 -22.63 20.71
CA ASP A 677 6.91 -22.38 19.52
C ASP A 677 7.77 -22.41 18.25
N LEU A 678 7.19 -22.92 17.16
CA LEU A 678 7.74 -22.79 15.82
C LEU A 678 7.14 -21.54 15.18
N VAL A 679 8.00 -20.62 14.74
CA VAL A 679 7.61 -19.31 14.23
C VAL A 679 8.31 -18.96 12.92
N ASP A 680 7.62 -18.18 12.11
CA ASP A 680 8.20 -17.43 11.01
C ASP A 680 8.26 -15.96 11.44
N VAL A 681 9.38 -15.31 11.16
CA VAL A 681 9.64 -13.94 11.60
C VAL A 681 10.01 -13.11 10.38
N GLN A 682 9.24 -12.05 10.16
CA GLN A 682 9.61 -11.02 9.21
C GLN A 682 10.06 -9.77 9.96
N GLY A 683 11.13 -9.12 9.53
CA GLY A 683 11.59 -7.87 10.14
C GLY A 683 12.78 -7.26 9.41
N THR A 684 13.15 -6.06 9.83
CA THR A 684 14.31 -5.33 9.29
C THR A 684 15.56 -5.71 10.08
N ILE A 685 16.65 -6.03 9.38
CA ILE A 685 17.94 -6.33 10.02
C ILE A 685 18.53 -5.02 10.59
N GLU A 686 18.80 -4.98 11.89
CA GLU A 686 19.50 -3.87 12.55
C GLU A 686 20.75 -4.37 13.29
N GLU A 687 21.82 -3.56 13.24
CA GLU A 687 23.01 -3.72 14.06
C GLU A 687 22.95 -2.77 15.25
N TYR A 688 22.45 -3.27 16.39
CA TYR A 688 22.24 -2.47 17.59
C TYR A 688 23.39 -2.65 18.58
N PHE A 689 24.38 -1.77 18.49
CA PHE A 689 25.61 -1.84 19.31
C PHE A 689 26.33 -3.20 19.21
N ASP A 690 26.56 -3.64 17.97
CA ASP A 690 27.23 -4.91 17.62
C ASP A 690 26.39 -6.18 17.92
N LEU A 691 25.11 -6.05 18.28
CA LEU A 691 24.13 -7.15 18.30
C LEU A 691 23.30 -7.13 17.01
N THR A 692 23.29 -8.23 16.27
CA THR A 692 22.41 -8.38 15.10
C THR A 692 21.00 -8.75 15.57
N GLU A 693 20.02 -7.90 15.26
CA GLU A 693 18.62 -8.12 15.59
C GLU A 693 17.66 -7.88 14.42
N LEU A 694 16.45 -8.46 14.52
CA LEU A 694 15.32 -8.10 13.68
C LEU A 694 14.42 -7.12 14.42
N VAL A 695 14.23 -5.92 13.86
CA VAL A 695 13.32 -4.88 14.36
C VAL A 695 12.07 -4.77 13.50
N ASP A 696 11.07 -4.02 13.98
CA ASP A 696 9.75 -3.90 13.38
C ASP A 696 9.13 -5.26 13.04
N ALA A 697 9.43 -6.26 13.87
CA ALA A 697 9.25 -7.64 13.52
C ALA A 697 7.79 -8.10 13.66
N THR A 698 7.27 -8.72 12.61
CA THR A 698 6.01 -9.46 12.62
C THR A 698 6.28 -10.95 12.81
N VAL A 699 5.61 -11.56 13.79
CA VAL A 699 5.83 -12.98 14.17
C VAL A 699 4.58 -13.80 13.91
N THR A 700 4.70 -14.81 13.07
CA THR A 700 3.65 -15.79 12.80
C THR A 700 3.93 -17.07 13.56
N VAL A 701 3.05 -17.47 14.49
CA VAL A 701 3.17 -18.76 15.17
C VAL A 701 2.66 -19.88 14.27
N VAL A 702 3.58 -20.56 13.58
CA VAL A 702 3.30 -21.69 12.68
C VAL A 702 2.70 -22.86 13.46
N THR A 703 3.32 -23.23 14.59
CA THR A 703 2.83 -24.32 15.44
C THR A 703 3.18 -24.07 16.90
N PRO A 704 2.18 -23.83 17.78
CA PRO A 704 2.40 -23.70 19.21
C PRO A 704 3.03 -24.97 19.80
N GLY A 705 4.15 -24.84 20.49
CA GLY A 705 4.96 -25.94 21.02
C GLY A 705 5.49 -26.91 19.97
N GLY A 706 5.46 -26.53 18.69
CA GLY A 706 5.89 -27.36 17.56
C GLY A 706 7.37 -27.25 17.22
N GLY A 707 8.11 -26.34 17.87
CA GLY A 707 9.53 -26.12 17.66
C GLY A 707 10.37 -27.34 18.02
N ALA A 708 11.55 -27.44 17.40
CA ALA A 708 12.48 -28.51 17.70
C ALA A 708 13.02 -28.36 19.13
N THR A 709 13.25 -29.46 19.85
CA THR A 709 13.93 -29.36 21.14
C THR A 709 15.39 -28.94 20.91
N VAL A 710 15.68 -27.68 21.21
CA VAL A 710 17.03 -27.12 21.15
C VAL A 710 17.88 -27.72 22.28
N THR A 711 19.00 -28.33 21.92
CA THR A 711 19.97 -28.85 22.90
C THR A 711 21.15 -27.88 22.98
N PRO A 712 21.44 -27.26 24.13
CA PRO A 712 22.49 -26.27 24.24
C PRO A 712 23.87 -26.89 23.99
N LYS A 713 24.70 -26.18 23.21
CA LYS A 713 26.07 -26.60 22.91
C LYS A 713 27.01 -26.21 24.06
N LEU A 714 27.84 -27.15 24.48
CA LEU A 714 28.79 -26.95 25.57
C LEU A 714 30.08 -26.27 25.07
N PHE A 715 30.48 -25.18 25.73
CA PHE A 715 31.70 -24.42 25.44
C PHE A 715 32.65 -24.30 26.65
N ASP A 716 33.93 -24.11 26.37
CA ASP A 716 34.86 -23.50 27.33
C ASP A 716 34.54 -22.00 27.42
N PRO A 717 34.37 -21.40 28.62
CA PRO A 717 34.06 -19.98 28.78
C PRO A 717 34.93 -19.04 27.95
N ALA A 718 36.22 -19.33 27.78
CA ALA A 718 37.14 -18.48 27.02
C ALA A 718 36.86 -18.46 25.50
N GLN A 719 36.08 -19.42 24.99
CA GLN A 719 35.71 -19.46 23.57
C GLN A 719 34.57 -18.49 23.23
N ILE A 720 33.67 -18.25 24.17
CA ILE A 720 32.45 -17.46 23.98
C ILE A 720 32.42 -16.17 24.83
N SER A 721 33.47 -15.90 25.61
CA SER A 721 33.69 -14.58 26.22
C SER A 721 34.04 -13.53 25.17
N THR A 722 33.94 -12.24 25.51
CA THR A 722 34.34 -11.12 24.62
C THR A 722 35.71 -11.32 23.97
N GLY A 723 35.77 -11.29 22.64
CA GLY A 723 36.98 -11.55 21.84
C GLY A 723 37.36 -13.04 21.70
N GLY A 724 36.52 -13.94 22.19
CA GLY A 724 36.60 -15.39 22.00
C GLY A 724 36.26 -15.78 20.56
N ALA A 725 36.83 -16.89 20.09
CA ALA A 725 36.73 -17.31 18.69
C ALA A 725 35.34 -17.84 18.28
N GLU A 726 34.47 -18.13 19.25
CA GLU A 726 33.14 -18.72 19.03
C GLU A 726 32.02 -17.78 19.50
N ALA A 727 32.35 -16.58 20.02
CA ALA A 727 31.38 -15.68 20.63
C ALA A 727 30.36 -15.17 19.61
N GLU A 728 30.85 -14.45 18.60
CA GLU A 728 30.08 -13.96 17.45
C GLU A 728 29.25 -15.07 16.81
N ALA A 729 29.91 -16.19 16.50
CA ALA A 729 29.31 -17.28 15.74
C ALA A 729 28.21 -18.03 16.51
N HIS A 730 27.97 -17.71 17.78
CA HIS A 730 26.88 -18.26 18.56
C HIS A 730 26.08 -17.17 19.26
N GLU A 731 26.15 -15.93 18.77
CA GLU A 731 25.26 -14.87 19.19
C GLU A 731 23.79 -15.31 19.04
N SER A 732 22.97 -14.93 20.01
CA SER A 732 21.54 -15.25 20.11
C SER A 732 21.19 -16.74 20.18
N MET A 733 22.19 -17.62 20.34
CA MET A 733 22.00 -19.07 20.46
C MET A 733 21.96 -19.55 21.92
N LEU A 734 21.23 -20.64 22.18
CA LEU A 734 21.25 -21.29 23.47
C LEU A 734 22.55 -22.08 23.67
N VAL A 735 23.38 -21.66 24.64
CA VAL A 735 24.68 -22.24 24.96
C VAL A 735 24.75 -22.75 26.39
N GLN A 736 25.76 -23.57 26.68
CA GLN A 736 26.06 -24.04 28.02
C GLN A 736 27.57 -23.93 28.29
N VAL A 737 27.93 -23.56 29.51
CA VAL A 737 29.28 -23.71 30.06
C VAL A 737 29.24 -24.61 31.28
N ALA A 738 30.31 -25.36 31.54
CA ALA A 738 30.36 -26.32 32.64
C ALA A 738 31.60 -26.15 33.52
N ASP A 739 31.49 -26.64 34.76
CA ASP A 739 32.54 -26.64 35.77
C ASP A 739 33.12 -25.24 36.05
N VAL A 740 32.25 -24.24 36.11
CA VAL A 740 32.62 -22.83 36.25
C VAL A 740 32.49 -22.32 37.69
N VAL A 741 33.27 -21.30 38.00
CA VAL A 741 33.31 -20.64 39.32
C VAL A 741 33.20 -19.13 39.12
N ILE A 742 32.44 -18.46 39.99
CA ILE A 742 32.35 -17.00 39.99
C ILE A 742 33.69 -16.40 40.40
N THR A 743 34.31 -15.66 39.47
CA THR A 743 35.61 -14.99 39.63
C THR A 743 35.48 -13.52 39.98
N ALA A 744 34.37 -12.88 39.61
CA ALA A 744 34.02 -11.51 40.01
C ALA A 744 32.50 -11.39 40.15
N VAL A 745 32.05 -10.70 41.20
CA VAL A 745 30.65 -10.27 41.34
C VAL A 745 30.62 -8.83 40.88
N ASN A 746 29.76 -8.51 39.91
CA ASN A 746 29.64 -7.18 39.29
C ASN A 746 30.95 -6.65 38.67
N PRO A 747 31.38 -7.20 37.52
CA PRO A 747 32.62 -6.78 36.87
C PRO A 747 32.57 -5.36 36.25
N ASP A 748 31.38 -4.78 36.04
CA ASP A 748 31.20 -3.46 35.42
C ASP A 748 31.49 -2.24 36.31
N GLY A 749 31.55 -2.39 37.64
CA GLY A 749 32.00 -1.30 38.51
C GLY A 749 31.36 -1.27 39.89
N ALA A 750 31.13 -0.07 40.42
CA ALA A 750 30.51 0.12 41.74
C ALA A 750 28.98 0.18 41.68
N ASP A 751 28.43 0.42 40.48
CA ASP A 751 27.00 0.37 40.20
C ASP A 751 26.67 -1.09 39.84
N ASP A 752 25.61 -1.64 40.44
CA ASP A 752 25.18 -3.03 40.26
C ASP A 752 24.35 -3.14 38.98
N TYR A 753 24.89 -3.81 37.97
CA TYR A 753 24.21 -4.10 36.70
C TYR A 753 23.81 -5.58 36.62
N ASP A 754 23.56 -6.20 37.78
CA ASP A 754 22.97 -7.53 37.92
C ASP A 754 23.75 -8.67 37.21
N GLU A 755 25.07 -8.48 37.01
CA GLU A 755 25.97 -9.42 36.32
C GLU A 755 27.10 -9.99 37.19
N PHE A 756 27.62 -11.16 36.81
CA PHE A 756 28.82 -11.75 37.41
C PHE A 756 29.71 -12.43 36.37
N GLU A 757 30.99 -12.60 36.70
CA GLU A 757 31.97 -13.26 35.82
C GLU A 757 32.21 -14.71 36.27
N VAL A 758 32.19 -15.64 35.32
CA VAL A 758 32.59 -17.03 35.46
C VAL A 758 33.76 -17.36 34.52
N SER A 759 34.96 -17.45 35.08
CA SER A 759 36.18 -17.79 34.31
C SER A 759 36.43 -16.87 33.09
N GLY A 760 36.15 -15.57 33.22
CA GLY A 760 36.32 -14.58 32.15
C GLY A 760 35.10 -14.37 31.23
N LEU A 761 34.06 -15.20 31.35
CA LEU A 761 32.78 -15.03 30.67
C LEU A 761 31.78 -14.36 31.60
N ARG A 762 30.97 -13.42 31.10
CA ARG A 762 29.93 -12.78 31.91
C ARG A 762 28.63 -13.57 31.88
N VAL A 763 27.89 -13.51 32.98
CA VAL A 763 26.52 -14.01 33.11
C VAL A 763 25.64 -12.85 33.56
N ASP A 764 24.52 -12.65 32.88
CA ASP A 764 23.67 -11.47 32.97
C ASP A 764 22.18 -11.85 33.08
N ASP A 765 21.36 -10.97 33.64
CA ASP A 765 20.00 -11.23 34.06
C ASP A 765 18.93 -10.87 33.01
N LEU A 766 19.34 -10.51 31.79
CA LEU A 766 18.45 -10.09 30.68
C LEU A 766 17.15 -10.90 30.53
N PHE A 767 17.22 -12.24 30.62
CA PHE A 767 16.04 -13.13 30.56
C PHE A 767 15.58 -13.65 31.92
N PHE A 768 16.34 -13.42 32.98
CA PHE A 768 16.05 -13.91 34.32
C PHE A 768 16.40 -12.87 35.39
N MET A 769 15.57 -11.82 35.49
CA MET A 769 15.70 -10.71 36.45
C MET A 769 15.88 -11.11 37.93
N ALA A 770 15.57 -12.36 38.30
CA ALA A 770 15.77 -12.83 39.67
C ALA A 770 17.21 -13.32 39.93
N LEU A 771 18.09 -13.30 38.92
CA LEU A 771 19.49 -13.72 39.00
C LEU A 771 20.33 -12.80 39.90
N ASP A 772 19.93 -11.53 40.02
CA ASP A 772 20.60 -10.55 40.85
C ASP A 772 20.81 -11.06 42.30
N ASN A 773 22.02 -10.83 42.81
CA ASN A 773 22.40 -11.09 44.19
C ASN A 773 22.21 -12.55 44.68
N MET A 774 22.04 -13.52 43.77
CA MET A 774 21.81 -14.93 44.11
C MET A 774 23.07 -15.68 44.58
N CYS A 775 24.25 -15.25 44.13
CA CYS A 775 25.46 -16.06 44.23
C CYS A 775 26.67 -15.27 44.77
N PRO A 776 27.25 -15.65 45.93
CA PRO A 776 28.47 -15.02 46.41
C PRO A 776 29.69 -15.38 45.54
N LEU A 777 30.75 -14.58 45.62
CA LEU A 777 32.07 -14.90 45.06
C LEU A 777 32.51 -16.32 45.47
N ASP A 778 33.20 -17.02 44.57
CA ASP A 778 33.63 -18.42 44.70
C ASP A 778 32.50 -19.47 44.64
N SER A 779 31.26 -19.07 44.34
CA SER A 779 30.20 -20.04 44.00
C SER A 779 30.56 -20.84 42.76
N SER A 780 30.22 -22.13 42.74
CA SER A 780 30.51 -23.02 41.62
C SER A 780 29.25 -23.64 41.04
N PHE A 781 29.26 -23.83 39.72
CA PHE A 781 28.19 -24.46 38.97
C PHE A 781 28.75 -25.65 38.20
N VAL A 782 28.01 -26.75 38.23
CA VAL A 782 28.25 -27.89 37.33
C VAL A 782 28.02 -27.43 35.90
N SER A 783 26.95 -26.66 35.66
CA SER A 783 26.72 -25.99 34.38
C SER A 783 25.87 -24.73 34.54
N VAL A 784 26.06 -23.79 33.62
CA VAL A 784 25.21 -22.61 33.40
C VAL A 784 24.78 -22.65 31.94
N THR A 785 23.47 -22.63 31.71
CA THR A 785 22.84 -22.57 30.38
C THR A 785 22.24 -21.19 30.19
N GLY A 786 22.16 -20.70 28.97
CA GLY A 786 21.54 -19.43 28.67
C GLY A 786 21.75 -19.03 27.23
N VAL A 787 21.16 -17.92 26.82
CA VAL A 787 21.37 -17.38 25.47
C VAL A 787 22.63 -16.52 25.49
N LEU A 788 23.51 -16.67 24.50
CA LEU A 788 24.68 -15.82 24.37
C LEU A 788 24.29 -14.51 23.68
N ILE A 789 24.54 -13.35 24.29
CA ILE A 789 24.14 -12.04 23.78
C ILE A 789 25.32 -11.07 23.89
N GLU A 790 25.59 -10.29 22.84
CA GLU A 790 26.42 -9.09 22.97
C GLU A 790 25.60 -7.93 23.54
N SER A 791 26.10 -7.34 24.63
CA SER A 791 25.55 -6.10 25.17
C SER A 791 26.61 -5.34 25.95
N PHE A 792 26.57 -4.00 25.85
CA PHE A 792 27.55 -3.13 26.50
C PHE A 792 29.00 -3.54 26.20
N SER A 793 29.28 -3.90 24.94
CA SER A 793 30.58 -4.37 24.44
C SER A 793 31.12 -5.64 25.12
N ASN A 794 30.22 -6.50 25.59
CA ASN A 794 30.58 -7.79 26.17
C ASN A 794 29.62 -8.90 25.73
N PHE A 795 30.19 -10.05 25.40
CA PHE A 795 29.42 -11.28 25.26
C PHE A 795 29.10 -11.87 26.63
N LYS A 796 27.81 -12.12 26.85
CA LYS A 796 27.27 -12.59 28.13
C LYS A 796 26.34 -13.79 27.90
N VAL A 797 26.43 -14.78 28.78
CA VAL A 797 25.40 -15.83 28.85
C VAL A 797 24.24 -15.30 29.69
N THR A 798 23.03 -15.36 29.15
CA THR A 798 21.82 -14.83 29.76
C THR A 798 20.86 -15.99 30.07
N PRO A 799 20.85 -16.50 31.31
CA PRO A 799 20.00 -17.62 31.71
C PRO A 799 18.52 -17.24 31.63
N ARG A 800 17.67 -18.22 31.30
CA ARG A 800 16.23 -17.99 31.09
C ARG A 800 15.41 -18.21 32.36
N GLY A 801 16.00 -18.89 33.33
CA GLY A 801 15.34 -19.27 34.57
C GLY A 801 16.28 -19.99 35.53
N ALA A 802 15.76 -20.34 36.71
CA ALA A 802 16.53 -21.04 37.74
C ALA A 802 16.97 -22.45 37.31
N GLU A 803 16.23 -23.07 36.38
CA GLU A 803 16.51 -24.37 35.79
C GLU A 803 17.77 -24.42 34.93
N ASP A 804 18.24 -23.27 34.44
CA ASP A 804 19.44 -23.18 33.62
C ASP A 804 20.73 -23.24 34.45
N PHE A 805 20.63 -23.29 35.79
CA PHE A 805 21.74 -23.46 36.72
C PHE A 805 21.79 -24.87 37.31
N GLU A 806 22.82 -25.63 37.00
CA GLU A 806 23.13 -26.87 37.72
C GLU A 806 24.14 -26.57 38.84
N LEU A 807 23.65 -26.46 40.08
CA LEU A 807 24.46 -26.01 41.22
C LEU A 807 25.56 -27.00 41.63
N GLY A 808 26.78 -26.48 41.83
CA GLY A 808 27.87 -27.14 42.54
C GLY A 808 27.74 -27.04 44.06
N VAL A 809 28.52 -27.83 44.80
CA VAL A 809 28.46 -27.89 46.27
C VAL A 809 29.50 -26.94 46.89
N PRO A 810 29.14 -26.02 47.84
CA PRO A 810 27.85 -25.35 48.10
C PRO A 810 27.96 -23.80 48.07
N MET A 811 26.97 -22.94 47.85
CA MET A 811 25.60 -22.95 47.30
C MET A 811 25.31 -21.47 47.00
N CYS A 812 24.77 -21.13 45.83
CA CYS A 812 24.04 -19.86 45.65
C CYS A 812 22.84 -19.86 46.61
N GLN A 813 22.71 -18.83 47.43
CA GLN A 813 21.56 -18.61 48.30
C GLN A 813 21.16 -17.15 48.10
N PRO A 814 19.90 -16.85 47.76
CA PRO A 814 19.42 -15.48 47.69
C PRO A 814 19.62 -14.80 49.05
N TYR A 815 20.04 -13.54 49.04
CA TYR A 815 20.09 -12.70 50.23
C TYR A 815 18.71 -12.36 50.80
#